data_AF-Q02BE6-F1
#
_entry.id   AF-Q02BE6-F1
#
_cell.length_a   1.000
_cell.length_b   1.000
_cell.length_c   1.000
_cell.angle_alpha   90.00
_cell.angle_beta   90.00
_cell.angle_gamma   90.00
#
_symmetry.space_group_name_H-M   'P 1'
#
loop_
_entity.id
_entity.type
_entity.pdbx_description
1 polymer ?
#
loop_
_entity_poly.entity_id
_entity_poly.type
_entity_poly.pdbx_seq_one_letter_code
_entity_poly.pdbx_strand_id
1 'polypeptide(L)'
;MAWDVLEGAPGAERRDELEEIYLAARRCEGIVLLVRPSIRETISAALGTLECGTNPGPARLYVVEADRAQLALLIRELSKRSLANEATLYHGSLRDLFRDLPLHPGLICTALDFEASEQLLLKAEFPAHTPVLILRAPKGGSQGALQRLISAGILERTGGCPAYRTTRQCNGTGCVPPTALRLALQGRLHERYFLSEFNTQTSYTPVADLTEEIRRDFSVRSPGASGYGKWPYVVLEHAELPLTLPGGKAWPKISVITPSFNQGKYIEQTILSVLHQGYPNVEHIIVDGASTDGTSQVLDRYRDKVALITSEPDRGQSDAINKGMARASGQILTWINSDDMLAPGALAAMAMAFETSGADMVAGICQLYRDGRLVNQHLTSCPDGPLNLNDLLDLDDCWNEGQFFHQPEVMFTQELWVRSGGHVKETLHYSMDYEMWLRFAKAGANLHVIGRPIAWFRVHDEQKTYLPSNFLPELVACRDAFAKEHRIALRPSLNVLAKPSKLRITLLNDHGGFYGAGIAHVRLGRALARAGHDVNLVSILDNPNSGAEFGDYTTQSVVNRVGASNPDLVIVGNLHNAKVDPMLLHLLSERYLTLVVLHDFWTLTGRCGYTGDCEKYLTGCDATCPTPDEYPALAPAEIAESWSKKRAILGAARRPVLLANSQWTAEFARNAFANGSGGDVPSIDICQLSFPLDIFRPRDRRACRETLGLPLDRFIILLPASLEDQRKGGTPLLNALSRLELPDVLVVTLGAVAQGVEAGIDLVQLGFIYDQPRVAMLYSAADLVVGPSTSETFGQVFIEAIACGTPVAGYAVAGVREAIRDGITGVLAADIDPSCLASAVQYLYNRPDLRRDMTHWGRSFVENEWSEFSAYRHLFLALRRLANADVFKLKPKISFLPDTPAPPRRESVWRGSCAWRPRHGFSVVESAPRHGLDDFRWAFGPDAFAEISADTRGIHTVVIGYRNPHDAQHLIMRCNGVAVGAYDLPNTGLETGRFVLQDVSLEAGVNLLHLKFSKWYESGSESRPLAVIVTEILAERVHNENYPDQQLDADKMVATVWGGSAR
;
A
#
# COMPACT_ATOMS: atom_id res chain seq x y z
N MET A 1 26.00 53.63 14.65
CA MET A 1 25.83 55.09 14.49
C MET A 1 24.92 55.37 13.29
N ALA A 2 23.62 55.10 13.43
CA ALA A 2 22.57 55.53 12.50
C ALA A 2 21.22 55.42 13.22
N TRP A 3 21.08 56.11 14.36
CA TRP A 3 19.87 56.08 15.20
C TRP A 3 19.36 57.48 15.60
N ASP A 4 20.05 58.57 15.24
CA ASP A 4 19.76 59.90 15.78
C ASP A 4 18.79 60.76 14.95
N VAL A 5 17.90 60.19 14.12
CA VAL A 5 16.99 60.99 13.25
C VAL A 5 15.48 60.80 13.54
N LEU A 6 15.07 59.90 14.45
CA LEU A 6 13.63 59.66 14.68
C LEU A 6 13.07 60.22 16.00
N GLU A 7 13.70 61.24 16.57
CA GLU A 7 13.03 62.15 17.50
C GLU A 7 12.64 63.45 16.78
N GLY A 8 11.34 63.60 16.48
CA GLY A 8 10.77 64.93 16.23
C GLY A 8 9.68 64.97 15.16
N ALA A 9 8.54 65.55 15.56
CA ALA A 9 7.47 66.15 14.75
C ALA A 9 6.34 65.24 14.15
N PRO A 10 5.06 65.58 14.43
CA PRO A 10 3.87 64.94 13.86
C PRO A 10 3.55 65.49 12.47
N GLY A 11 3.08 64.61 11.58
CA GLY A 11 2.48 65.01 10.30
C GLY A 11 3.50 65.21 9.16
N ALA A 12 4.06 64.11 8.66
CA ALA A 12 4.42 63.90 7.26
C ALA A 12 4.91 62.45 7.15
N GLU A 13 4.25 61.72 6.26
CA GLU A 13 4.73 60.54 5.51
C GLU A 13 6.19 60.14 5.78
N ARG A 14 6.42 58.99 6.42
CA ARG A 14 7.76 58.41 6.55
C ARG A 14 7.82 57.09 5.79
N ARG A 15 8.00 57.22 4.48
CA ARG A 15 8.41 56.18 3.51
C ARG A 15 9.52 55.28 4.06
N ASP A 16 10.43 55.87 4.84
CA ASP A 16 11.66 55.25 5.29
C ASP A 16 11.45 54.12 6.32
N GLU A 17 10.40 54.19 7.16
CA GLU A 17 10.15 53.18 8.20
C GLU A 17 9.68 51.82 7.63
N LEU A 18 8.85 51.82 6.59
CA LEU A 18 8.35 50.60 5.93
C LEU A 18 9.39 49.98 5.02
N GLU A 19 10.19 50.82 4.34
CA GLU A 19 11.32 50.36 3.54
C GLU A 19 12.39 49.73 4.45
N GLU A 20 12.64 50.28 5.63
CA GLU A 20 13.50 49.67 6.63
C GLU A 20 12.95 48.36 7.20
N ILE A 21 11.65 48.24 7.45
CA ILE A 21 11.02 46.96 7.87
C ILE A 21 11.14 45.90 6.77
N TYR A 22 10.89 46.28 5.52
CA TYR A 22 11.03 45.38 4.36
C TYR A 22 12.49 44.98 4.11
N LEU A 23 13.43 45.92 4.21
CA LEU A 23 14.85 45.64 4.08
C LEU A 23 15.38 44.82 5.28
N ALA A 24 14.88 45.06 6.49
CA ALA A 24 15.20 44.23 7.66
C ALA A 24 14.67 42.79 7.47
N ALA A 25 13.44 42.63 6.94
CA ALA A 25 12.89 41.33 6.59
C ALA A 25 13.70 40.61 5.49
N ARG A 26 14.16 41.35 4.46
CA ARG A 26 15.07 40.83 3.42
C ARG A 26 16.43 40.41 3.99
N ARG A 27 16.98 41.14 4.97
CA ARG A 27 18.24 40.81 5.65
C ARG A 27 18.15 39.60 6.57
N CYS A 28 16.94 39.22 6.99
CA CYS A 28 16.68 38.06 7.84
C CYS A 28 16.23 36.81 7.07
N GLU A 29 16.26 36.83 5.72
CA GLU A 29 15.84 35.72 4.83
C GLU A 29 14.48 35.09 5.20
N GLY A 30 13.52 35.88 5.74
CA GLY A 30 12.45 35.33 6.59
C GLY A 30 11.03 35.87 6.38
N ILE A 31 10.08 35.16 7.01
CA ILE A 31 8.62 35.37 6.95
C ILE A 31 8.19 36.49 7.90
N VAL A 32 7.38 37.42 7.40
CA VAL A 32 6.85 38.56 8.17
C VAL A 32 5.37 38.34 8.46
N LEU A 33 5.01 38.39 9.74
CA LEU A 33 3.62 38.27 10.19
C LEU A 33 3.08 39.63 10.62
N LEU A 34 2.01 40.05 9.96
CA LEU A 34 1.27 41.26 10.29
C LEU A 34 -0.03 40.91 10.99
N VAL A 35 -0.22 41.52 12.16
CA VAL A 35 -1.35 41.26 13.07
C VAL A 35 -1.95 42.63 13.45
N ARG A 36 -3.25 42.80 13.17
CA ARG A 36 -4.09 44.03 13.10
C ARG A 36 -3.81 45.21 14.07
N PRO A 37 -4.22 46.49 13.74
CA PRO A 37 -5.47 46.88 13.04
C PRO A 37 -5.36 47.83 11.83
N SER A 38 -6.40 47.76 10.97
CA SER A 38 -6.66 48.51 9.73
C SER A 38 -5.54 48.48 8.67
N ILE A 39 -5.29 47.26 8.20
CA ILE A 39 -4.28 46.88 7.20
C ILE A 39 -4.43 47.60 5.85
N ARG A 40 -5.61 48.14 5.51
CA ARG A 40 -5.89 48.76 4.21
C ARG A 40 -4.96 49.93 3.89
N GLU A 41 -4.66 50.79 4.87
CA GLU A 41 -3.79 51.95 4.68
C GLU A 41 -2.30 51.55 4.70
N THR A 42 -1.91 50.64 5.58
CA THR A 42 -0.52 50.13 5.70
C THR A 42 -0.06 49.38 4.46
N ILE A 43 -0.91 48.51 3.90
CA ILE A 43 -0.64 47.78 2.66
C ILE A 43 -0.69 48.72 1.44
N SER A 44 -1.64 49.65 1.42
CA SER A 44 -1.74 50.64 0.33
C SER A 44 -0.51 51.56 0.26
N ALA A 45 0.09 51.91 1.41
CA ALA A 45 1.30 52.72 1.50
C ALA A 45 2.59 51.92 1.20
N ALA A 46 2.69 50.66 1.65
CA ALA A 46 3.86 49.80 1.43
C ALA A 46 4.07 49.40 -0.05
N LEU A 47 3.00 49.35 -0.82
CA LEU A 47 2.98 48.77 -2.17
C LEU A 47 2.98 49.82 -3.30
N GLY A 48 2.87 51.11 -2.97
CA GLY A 48 2.88 52.20 -3.95
C GLY A 48 4.27 52.60 -4.47
N THR A 49 5.35 52.02 -3.93
CA THR A 49 6.72 52.53 -4.13
C THR A 49 7.77 51.45 -4.48
N LEU A 50 7.38 50.21 -4.77
CA LEU A 50 8.33 49.14 -5.13
C LEU A 50 8.59 49.15 -6.65
N GLU A 51 9.71 49.75 -7.09
CA GLU A 51 10.29 49.47 -8.42
C GLU A 51 11.32 48.33 -8.29
N CYS A 52 11.04 47.18 -8.91
CA CYS A 52 11.86 45.98 -8.83
C CYS A 52 13.07 46.05 -9.78
N GLY A 53 14.26 46.25 -9.21
CA GLY A 53 15.55 45.95 -9.85
C GLY A 53 15.86 44.44 -9.84
N THR A 54 16.60 44.00 -10.86
CA THR A 54 16.84 42.60 -11.25
C THR A 54 17.66 41.77 -10.23
N ASN A 55 16.98 40.82 -9.56
CA ASN A 55 17.45 39.72 -8.68
C ASN A 55 18.11 40.10 -7.33
N PRO A 56 17.75 39.50 -6.15
CA PRO A 56 17.21 38.15 -5.89
C PRO A 56 15.83 38.11 -5.15
N GLY A 57 15.24 36.90 -5.01
CA GLY A 57 13.80 36.58 -4.80
C GLY A 57 13.00 37.15 -3.59
N PRO A 58 11.66 36.93 -3.56
CA PRO A 58 10.72 37.77 -2.80
C PRO A 58 10.53 37.36 -1.31
N ALA A 59 10.45 38.36 -0.42
CA ALA A 59 10.04 38.18 0.98
C ALA A 59 8.59 37.70 1.06
N ARG A 60 8.28 36.88 2.08
CA ARG A 60 7.04 36.13 2.14
C ARG A 60 6.10 36.66 3.25
N LEU A 61 5.06 37.43 2.87
CA LEU A 61 4.16 38.12 3.81
C LEU A 61 2.95 37.27 4.20
N TYR A 62 2.66 37.17 5.49
CA TYR A 62 1.46 36.50 6.00
C TYR A 62 0.61 37.49 6.81
N VAL A 63 -0.67 37.55 6.45
CA VAL A 63 -1.64 38.42 7.10
C VAL A 63 -2.69 37.54 7.77
N VAL A 64 -2.78 37.64 9.08
CA VAL A 64 -3.61 36.77 9.91
C VAL A 64 -4.85 37.54 10.35
N GLU A 65 -6.03 37.02 9.97
CA GLU A 65 -7.29 37.71 10.21
C GLU A 65 -8.44 36.75 10.55
N ALA A 66 -9.11 36.96 11.69
CA ALA A 66 -10.21 36.11 12.13
C ALA A 66 -11.56 36.47 11.51
N ASP A 67 -11.69 37.60 10.81
CA ASP A 67 -12.92 38.01 10.13
C ASP A 67 -12.89 37.74 8.61
N ARG A 68 -13.75 36.82 8.15
CA ARG A 68 -13.86 36.43 6.73
C ARG A 68 -14.28 37.57 5.81
N ALA A 69 -15.15 38.49 6.27
CA ALA A 69 -15.65 39.58 5.43
C ALA A 69 -14.55 40.60 5.14
N GLN A 70 -13.70 40.86 6.14
CA GLN A 70 -12.54 41.73 6.00
C GLN A 70 -11.43 41.07 5.18
N LEU A 71 -11.24 39.75 5.33
CA LEU A 71 -10.30 38.98 4.51
C LEU A 71 -10.69 39.06 3.03
N ALA A 72 -11.98 38.96 2.72
CA ALA A 72 -12.50 39.10 1.35
C ALA A 72 -12.32 40.52 0.79
N LEU A 73 -12.48 41.58 1.60
CA LEU A 73 -12.16 42.95 1.22
C LEU A 73 -10.66 43.13 0.92
N LEU A 74 -9.80 42.51 1.71
CA LEU A 74 -8.35 42.56 1.55
C LEU A 74 -7.88 41.84 0.30
N ILE A 75 -8.47 40.66 0.00
CA ILE A 75 -8.25 39.94 -1.27
C ILE A 75 -8.55 40.87 -2.45
N ARG A 76 -9.72 41.54 -2.44
CA ARG A 76 -10.11 42.44 -3.51
C ARG A 76 -9.15 43.61 -3.69
N GLU A 77 -8.62 44.20 -2.62
CA GLU A 77 -7.64 45.29 -2.72
C GLU A 77 -6.26 44.82 -3.18
N LEU A 78 -5.78 43.65 -2.73
CA LEU A 78 -4.51 43.06 -3.17
C LEU A 78 -4.55 42.65 -4.65
N SER A 79 -5.68 42.09 -5.09
CA SER A 79 -5.89 41.74 -6.50
C SER A 79 -5.94 42.97 -7.41
N LYS A 80 -6.54 44.08 -6.98
CA LYS A 80 -6.57 45.35 -7.75
C LYS A 80 -5.17 45.93 -8.00
N ARG A 81 -4.17 45.54 -7.19
CA ARG A 81 -2.80 46.04 -7.26
C ARG A 81 -1.79 44.99 -7.74
N SER A 82 -2.25 43.83 -8.24
CA SER A 82 -1.43 42.72 -8.75
C SER A 82 -0.50 42.06 -7.72
N LEU A 83 -0.82 42.17 -6.42
CA LEU A 83 0.05 41.73 -5.32
C LEU A 83 -0.52 40.52 -4.54
N ALA A 84 -1.59 39.92 -5.06
CA ALA A 84 -2.22 38.73 -4.50
C ALA A 84 -1.27 37.52 -4.40
N ASN A 85 -0.22 37.47 -5.23
CA ASN A 85 0.76 36.39 -5.24
C ASN A 85 1.90 36.59 -4.22
N GLU A 86 1.98 37.77 -3.57
CA GLU A 86 3.07 38.10 -2.64
C GLU A 86 2.66 37.95 -1.17
N ALA A 87 1.36 38.05 -0.88
CA ALA A 87 0.79 37.94 0.47
C ALA A 87 -0.09 36.68 0.61
N THR A 88 0.09 35.95 1.71
CA THR A 88 -0.72 34.80 2.07
C THR A 88 -1.68 35.20 3.20
N LEU A 89 -2.98 35.14 2.93
CA LEU A 89 -4.02 35.52 3.89
C LEU A 89 -4.49 34.28 4.64
N TYR A 90 -4.48 34.34 5.96
CA TYR A 90 -4.86 33.22 6.80
C TYR A 90 -6.05 33.59 7.69
N HIS A 91 -7.08 32.76 7.66
CA HIS A 91 -8.29 32.93 8.46
C HIS A 91 -8.20 32.13 9.76
N GLY A 92 -7.98 32.81 10.89
CA GLY A 92 -7.87 32.16 12.20
C GLY A 92 -7.00 32.96 13.16
N SER A 93 -6.73 32.40 14.34
CA SER A 93 -5.78 33.00 15.30
C SER A 93 -4.33 32.73 14.89
N LEU A 94 -3.35 33.45 15.45
CA LEU A 94 -1.92 33.13 15.26
C LEU A 94 -1.58 31.72 15.75
N ARG A 95 -2.26 31.22 16.78
CA ARG A 95 -2.06 29.86 17.29
C ARG A 95 -2.53 28.82 16.27
N ASP A 96 -3.69 29.08 15.65
CA ASP A 96 -4.18 28.24 14.56
C ASP A 96 -3.22 28.31 13.38
N LEU A 97 -2.72 29.50 13.04
CA LEU A 97 -1.71 29.66 12.00
C LEU A 97 -0.49 28.80 12.30
N PHE A 98 0.14 28.88 13.48
CA PHE A 98 1.35 28.12 13.77
C PHE A 98 1.12 26.60 13.93
N ARG A 99 -0.11 26.20 14.30
CA ARG A 99 -0.53 24.79 14.33
C ARG A 99 -0.73 24.24 12.92
N ASP A 100 -1.39 25.01 12.06
CA ASP A 100 -1.82 24.59 10.73
C ASP A 100 -0.71 24.82 9.67
N LEU A 101 0.08 25.87 9.89
CA LEU A 101 1.23 26.31 9.11
C LEU A 101 2.43 26.49 10.06
N PRO A 102 3.37 25.55 10.07
CA PRO A 102 4.43 25.47 11.08
C PRO A 102 5.54 26.52 10.93
N LEU A 103 5.17 27.81 10.89
CA LEU A 103 5.95 29.00 10.58
C LEU A 103 6.91 29.43 11.76
N HIS A 104 8.07 30.05 11.52
CA HIS A 104 9.04 30.67 12.46
C HIS A 104 9.29 32.02 11.81
N PRO A 105 8.60 33.05 12.30
CA PRO A 105 8.76 34.36 11.74
C PRO A 105 10.17 34.86 12.03
N GLY A 106 10.81 35.46 11.03
CA GLY A 106 12.05 36.21 11.24
C GLY A 106 11.78 37.52 11.99
N LEU A 107 10.55 38.05 11.86
CA LEU A 107 10.09 39.29 12.49
C LEU A 107 8.55 39.26 12.63
N ILE A 108 8.04 39.58 13.83
CA ILE A 108 6.60 39.79 14.05
C ILE A 108 6.34 41.29 14.18
N CYS A 109 5.41 41.79 13.37
CA CYS A 109 5.02 43.19 13.37
C CYS A 109 3.56 43.32 13.82
N THR A 110 3.34 44.06 14.91
CA THR A 110 2.00 44.25 15.48
C THR A 110 1.73 45.73 15.77
N ALA A 111 0.48 46.15 15.60
CA ALA A 111 0.00 47.48 15.98
C ALA A 111 -0.99 47.30 17.15
N LEU A 112 -0.78 48.03 18.24
CA LEU A 112 -1.47 47.71 19.48
C LEU A 112 -2.73 48.55 19.65
N ASP A 113 -3.88 47.94 19.34
CA ASP A 113 -5.16 48.23 20.00
C ASP A 113 -5.52 46.99 20.85
N PHE A 114 -5.57 47.18 22.17
CA PHE A 114 -4.88 46.22 23.08
C PHE A 114 -5.70 45.05 23.63
N GLU A 115 -7.04 45.01 23.55
CA GLU A 115 -7.78 43.96 24.25
C GLU A 115 -7.77 42.59 23.54
N ALA A 116 -7.75 42.56 22.21
CA ALA A 116 -7.73 41.31 21.45
C ALA A 116 -6.32 40.71 21.31
N SER A 117 -5.31 41.58 21.14
CA SER A 117 -3.92 41.17 20.85
C SER A 117 -3.16 40.68 22.10
N GLU A 118 -3.49 41.19 23.30
CA GLU A 118 -2.90 40.73 24.57
C GLU A 118 -3.30 39.28 24.88
N GLN A 119 -4.58 38.92 24.73
CA GLN A 119 -5.03 37.54 24.92
C GLN A 119 -4.42 36.58 23.91
N LEU A 120 -4.16 37.03 22.68
CA LEU A 120 -3.53 36.25 21.62
C LEU A 120 -2.06 35.96 21.94
N LEU A 121 -1.30 36.96 22.41
CA LEU A 121 0.09 36.79 22.81
C LEU A 121 0.25 35.98 24.11
N LEU A 122 -0.73 36.06 25.04
CA LEU A 122 -0.73 35.28 26.28
C LEU A 122 -1.15 33.80 26.09
N LYS A 123 -1.87 33.46 25.01
CA LYS A 123 -2.42 32.12 24.75
C LYS A 123 -1.70 31.35 23.62
N ALA A 124 -0.67 31.93 23.01
CA ALA A 124 0.07 31.34 21.90
C ALA A 124 1.47 30.86 22.32
N GLU A 125 1.89 29.71 21.80
CA GLU A 125 3.24 29.18 21.95
C GLU A 125 4.14 29.85 20.90
N PHE A 126 5.16 30.59 21.34
CA PHE A 126 6.11 31.25 20.43
C PHE A 126 7.52 30.65 20.56
N PRO A 127 8.32 30.68 19.49
CA PRO A 127 9.75 30.41 19.59
C PRO A 127 10.41 31.47 20.47
N ALA A 128 11.20 31.05 21.46
CA ALA A 128 11.93 31.94 22.35
C ALA A 128 12.95 32.79 21.58
N HIS A 129 13.13 34.04 22.00
CA HIS A 129 14.07 35.02 21.43
C HIS A 129 13.71 35.56 20.03
N THR A 130 12.46 35.41 19.60
CA THR A 130 11.98 35.96 18.32
C THR A 130 11.86 37.49 18.40
N PRO A 131 12.40 38.26 17.42
CA PRO A 131 12.24 39.71 17.38
C PRO A 131 10.77 40.12 17.16
N VAL A 132 10.29 41.04 17.99
CA VAL A 132 8.95 41.62 17.91
C VAL A 132 9.07 43.13 17.80
N LEU A 133 8.53 43.69 16.71
CA LEU A 133 8.51 45.12 16.45
C LEU A 133 7.08 45.65 16.61
N ILE A 134 6.91 46.61 17.51
CA ILE A 134 5.60 47.19 17.83
C ILE A 134 5.48 48.53 17.12
N LEU A 135 4.63 48.60 16.11
CA LEU A 135 4.58 49.72 15.15
C LEU A 135 3.78 50.93 15.66
N ARG A 136 2.85 50.74 16.59
CA ARG A 136 2.04 51.83 17.17
C ARG A 136 1.59 51.47 18.58
N ALA A 137 1.91 52.33 19.54
CA ALA A 137 1.32 52.33 20.88
C ALA A 137 0.56 53.65 21.06
N PRO A 138 -0.78 53.67 20.96
CA PRO A 138 -1.55 54.88 21.26
C PRO A 138 -1.32 55.28 22.72
N LYS A 139 -1.19 56.58 23.04
CA LYS A 139 -1.07 57.02 24.44
C LYS A 139 -2.33 56.61 25.22
N GLY A 140 -2.15 55.80 26.27
CA GLY A 140 -3.20 55.31 27.16
C GLY A 140 -3.63 53.86 26.87
N GLY A 141 -3.93 53.10 27.92
CA GLY A 141 -4.36 51.68 27.89
C GLY A 141 -3.26 50.67 27.50
N SER A 142 -2.54 50.95 26.41
CA SER A 142 -1.57 50.07 25.75
C SER A 142 -0.25 49.90 26.52
N GLN A 143 0.23 50.96 27.20
CA GLN A 143 1.43 50.88 28.03
C GLN A 143 1.28 49.92 29.22
N GLY A 144 0.09 49.88 29.85
CA GLY A 144 -0.15 49.01 31.00
C GLY A 144 -0.08 47.53 30.64
N ALA A 145 -0.55 47.19 29.45
CA ALA A 145 -0.59 45.82 28.95
C ALA A 145 0.77 45.33 28.42
N LEU A 146 1.54 46.21 27.77
CA LEU A 146 2.95 45.94 27.48
C LEU A 146 3.77 45.76 28.77
N GLN A 147 3.53 46.60 29.78
CA GLN A 147 4.18 46.46 31.09
C GLN A 147 3.79 45.15 31.78
N ARG A 148 2.54 44.68 31.63
CA ARG A 148 2.11 43.36 32.13
C ARG A 148 2.82 42.20 31.45
N LEU A 149 2.96 42.22 30.12
CA LEU A 149 3.70 41.18 29.38
C LEU A 149 5.18 41.13 29.75
N ILE A 150 5.79 42.29 30.01
CA ILE A 150 7.17 42.39 30.51
C ILE A 150 7.25 41.90 31.96
N SER A 151 6.30 42.28 32.81
CA SER A 151 6.27 41.89 34.23
C SER A 151 5.95 40.41 34.44
N ALA A 152 5.17 39.81 33.54
CA ALA A 152 4.92 38.36 33.45
C ALA A 152 6.11 37.60 32.83
N GLY A 153 7.16 38.34 32.44
CA GLY A 153 8.38 37.79 31.88
C GLY A 153 8.24 37.25 30.47
N ILE A 154 7.17 37.53 29.73
CA ILE A 154 6.88 36.97 28.39
C ILE A 154 7.64 37.71 27.27
N LEU A 155 7.79 39.03 27.42
CA LEU A 155 8.59 39.88 26.55
C LEU A 155 9.74 40.50 27.34
N GLU A 156 10.92 40.53 26.73
CA GLU A 156 12.08 41.24 27.24
C GLU A 156 12.42 42.39 26.30
N ARG A 157 12.67 43.56 26.88
CA ARG A 157 13.05 44.74 26.12
C ARG A 157 14.51 44.61 25.68
N THR A 158 14.77 44.73 24.38
CA THR A 158 16.11 44.52 23.79
C THR A 158 16.84 45.80 23.42
N GLY A 159 16.41 46.94 23.97
CA GLY A 159 16.99 48.27 23.72
C GLY A 159 15.98 49.41 23.84
N GLY A 160 16.37 50.64 23.47
CA GLY A 160 15.49 51.81 23.42
C GLY A 160 14.53 51.79 22.22
N CYS A 161 13.21 51.69 22.51
CA CYS A 161 11.97 51.85 21.70
C CYS A 161 11.98 51.52 20.17
N PRO A 162 11.07 50.66 19.61
CA PRO A 162 10.06 49.74 20.17
C PRO A 162 10.38 48.27 19.85
N ALA A 163 11.64 47.86 20.04
CA ALA A 163 12.10 46.50 19.80
C ALA A 163 12.03 45.65 21.08
N TYR A 164 11.41 44.48 20.97
CA TYR A 164 11.26 43.50 22.03
C TYR A 164 11.64 42.11 21.52
N ARG A 165 11.93 41.18 22.42
CA ARG A 165 12.03 39.75 22.09
C ARG A 165 11.19 38.91 23.03
N THR A 166 10.72 37.76 22.57
CA THR A 166 10.08 36.75 23.42
C THR A 166 11.10 36.10 24.36
N THR A 167 10.71 35.73 25.57
CA THR A 167 11.60 35.05 26.55
C THR A 167 11.32 33.54 26.62
N ARG A 168 12.09 32.82 27.46
CA ARG A 168 11.88 31.40 27.78
C ARG A 168 10.70 31.11 28.74
N GLN A 169 10.06 32.13 29.32
CA GLN A 169 8.94 31.98 30.27
C GLN A 169 7.56 31.94 29.58
N CYS A 170 7.51 31.98 28.26
CA CYS A 170 6.29 31.91 27.46
C CYS A 170 5.74 30.47 27.38
N ASN A 171 5.50 29.81 28.52
CA ASN A 171 5.24 28.36 28.57
C ASN A 171 4.09 28.03 29.54
N GLY A 172 2.89 27.77 29.01
CA GLY A 172 1.88 26.99 29.74
C GLY A 172 2.27 25.52 29.70
N THR A 173 2.98 25.06 30.74
CA THR A 173 3.20 23.64 31.14
C THR A 173 3.36 22.59 30.03
N GLY A 174 4.62 22.25 29.71
CA GLY A 174 5.02 21.01 29.02
C GLY A 174 5.71 21.23 27.67
N CYS A 175 6.96 21.67 27.67
CA CYS A 175 7.72 21.95 26.44
C CYS A 175 8.39 20.70 25.84
N VAL A 176 8.04 20.43 24.59
CA VAL A 176 8.81 19.65 23.61
C VAL A 176 9.94 20.55 23.05
N PRO A 177 11.15 20.05 22.73
CA PRO A 177 12.24 20.88 22.23
C PRO A 177 11.98 21.49 20.83
N PRO A 178 12.60 22.64 20.50
CA PRO A 178 12.22 23.53 19.37
C PRO A 178 12.49 23.02 17.94
N THR A 179 12.89 21.76 17.76
CA THR A 179 13.28 21.22 16.45
C THR A 179 12.09 20.76 15.61
N ALA A 180 10.94 20.48 16.24
CA ALA A 180 9.72 20.04 15.57
C ALA A 180 8.97 21.17 14.82
N LEU A 181 9.21 22.44 15.16
CA LEU A 181 8.56 23.58 14.54
C LEU A 181 9.40 24.22 13.42
N ARG A 182 10.66 23.78 13.18
CA ARG A 182 11.60 24.47 12.25
C ARG A 182 11.49 24.10 10.77
N LEU A 183 10.99 22.93 10.43
CA LEU A 183 10.98 22.48 9.03
C LEU A 183 9.65 22.66 8.34
N ALA A 184 8.59 22.62 9.13
CA ALA A 184 7.25 22.66 8.63
C ALA A 184 6.85 24.15 8.26
N LEU A 185 7.79 25.05 8.53
CA LEU A 185 7.95 26.45 8.16
C LEU A 185 8.25 26.83 6.74
N GLN A 186 8.91 25.94 6.03
CA GLN A 186 9.37 26.28 4.69
C GLN A 186 8.27 26.00 3.66
N GLY A 187 7.04 25.76 4.15
CA GLY A 187 5.77 25.80 3.41
C GLY A 187 5.58 27.14 2.70
N ARG A 188 5.96 27.11 1.42
CA ARG A 188 6.22 28.17 0.45
C ARG A 188 5.53 27.99 -0.92
N LEU A 189 4.27 27.55 -1.00
CA LEU A 189 3.59 27.14 -2.26
C LEU A 189 2.99 28.33 -3.06
N HIS A 190 2.75 28.06 -4.36
CA HIS A 190 2.13 28.81 -5.48
C HIS A 190 2.96 29.84 -6.26
N GLU A 191 2.81 30.07 -7.57
CA GLU A 191 2.51 29.29 -8.80
C GLU A 191 2.36 30.35 -9.92
N ARG A 192 3.20 30.31 -10.98
CA ARG A 192 2.94 30.74 -12.38
C ARG A 192 4.25 30.99 -13.14
N TYR A 193 4.66 30.02 -13.96
CA TYR A 193 4.79 30.16 -15.42
C TYR A 193 4.91 28.74 -15.99
N PHE A 194 3.89 28.37 -16.75
CA PHE A 194 3.82 27.16 -17.54
C PHE A 194 4.25 27.52 -18.97
N LEU A 195 4.87 26.55 -19.65
CA LEU A 195 5.10 26.41 -21.10
C LEU A 195 6.38 27.01 -21.70
N SER A 196 7.42 26.17 -21.83
CA SER A 196 7.86 25.67 -23.14
C SER A 196 8.83 24.47 -23.01
N GLU A 197 8.35 23.32 -23.53
CA GLU A 197 9.08 22.20 -24.16
C GLU A 197 9.97 21.24 -23.32
N PHE A 198 9.43 20.01 -23.16
CA PHE A 198 10.03 18.65 -23.21
C PHE A 198 11.47 18.46 -22.65
N ASN A 199 11.80 17.51 -21.75
CA ASN A 199 11.46 16.08 -21.73
C ASN A 199 12.00 15.41 -20.43
N THR A 200 11.38 14.30 -20.02
CA THR A 200 11.84 13.23 -19.09
C THR A 200 12.28 13.52 -17.65
N GLN A 201 11.59 12.80 -16.74
CA GLN A 201 12.04 12.26 -15.45
C GLN A 201 12.26 13.23 -14.28
N THR A 202 11.18 13.54 -13.57
CA THR A 202 11.20 13.69 -12.11
C THR A 202 9.87 13.25 -11.51
N SER A 203 9.99 12.46 -10.45
CA SER A 203 8.95 11.97 -9.54
C SER A 203 8.30 13.13 -8.79
N TYR A 204 6.97 13.25 -8.90
CA TYR A 204 6.17 14.16 -8.11
C TYR A 204 5.38 13.35 -7.07
N THR A 205 5.61 13.65 -5.78
CA THR A 205 4.85 13.14 -4.64
C THR A 205 3.56 13.97 -4.49
N PRO A 206 2.35 13.39 -4.63
CA PRO A 206 1.10 14.15 -4.48
C PRO A 206 0.73 14.40 -3.01
N VAL A 207 0.31 15.63 -2.72
CA VAL A 207 -0.21 16.15 -1.44
C VAL A 207 -1.57 15.54 -1.02
N ALA A 208 -2.14 14.62 -1.81
CA ALA A 208 -3.42 13.98 -1.53
C ALA A 208 -3.37 12.96 -0.38
N ASP A 209 -2.20 12.37 -0.09
CA ASP A 209 -2.04 11.44 1.03
C ASP A 209 -2.08 12.15 2.40
N LEU A 210 -1.79 13.45 2.45
CA LEU A 210 -1.81 14.25 3.67
C LEU A 210 -3.23 14.60 4.16
N THR A 211 -4.24 14.57 3.29
CA THR A 211 -5.64 14.88 3.71
C THR A 211 -6.40 13.65 4.18
N GLU A 212 -6.04 12.45 3.71
CA GLU A 212 -6.65 11.19 4.14
C GLU A 212 -6.10 10.74 5.52
N GLU A 213 -4.81 10.97 5.78
CA GLU A 213 -4.16 10.65 7.05
C GLU A 213 -4.58 11.64 8.17
N ILE A 214 -4.74 12.92 7.85
CA ILE A 214 -5.19 13.95 8.81
C ILE A 214 -6.71 13.82 9.10
N ARG A 215 -7.56 13.42 8.15
CA ARG A 215 -8.97 13.12 8.47
C ARG A 215 -9.11 11.89 9.38
N ARG A 216 -8.24 10.90 9.23
CA ARG A 216 -8.16 9.75 10.15
C ARG A 216 -7.80 10.19 11.57
N ASP A 217 -6.85 11.11 11.73
CA ASP A 217 -6.43 11.59 13.05
C ASP A 217 -7.41 12.63 13.68
N PHE A 218 -8.20 13.35 12.87
CA PHE A 218 -9.22 14.29 13.39
C PHE A 218 -10.59 13.64 13.66
N SER A 219 -10.86 12.43 13.16
CA SER A 219 -12.04 11.65 13.57
C SER A 219 -11.95 11.12 15.02
N VAL A 220 -10.77 11.23 15.65
CA VAL A 220 -10.50 10.76 17.03
C VAL A 220 -10.31 11.92 18.00
N ARG A 221 -11.24 12.88 18.09
CA ARG A 221 -11.32 13.78 19.28
C ARG A 221 -12.75 14.20 19.63
N SER A 222 -13.48 13.29 20.26
CA SER A 222 -14.14 13.63 21.52
C SER A 222 -13.43 12.86 22.63
N PRO A 223 -12.58 13.50 23.46
CA PRO A 223 -11.99 12.85 24.62
C PRO A 223 -13.09 12.70 25.69
N GLY A 224 -13.87 11.62 25.58
CA GLY A 224 -14.54 11.03 26.72
C GLY A 224 -13.52 10.19 27.48
N ALA A 225 -13.32 10.50 28.75
CA ALA A 225 -12.32 9.89 29.61
C ALA A 225 -12.53 8.37 29.81
N SER A 226 -11.96 7.52 28.95
CA SER A 226 -11.65 6.11 29.24
C SER A 226 -10.77 5.46 28.14
N GLY A 227 -9.46 5.65 28.20
CA GLY A 227 -8.37 4.74 27.75
C GLY A 227 -8.44 3.77 26.54
N TYR A 228 -9.43 3.75 25.65
CA TYR A 228 -9.54 2.75 24.56
C TYR A 228 -9.74 3.42 23.18
N GLY A 229 -8.79 3.25 22.25
CA GLY A 229 -8.74 3.97 20.96
C GLY A 229 -8.48 3.13 19.71
N LYS A 230 -9.01 1.89 19.61
CA LYS A 230 -8.94 1.02 18.41
C LYS A 230 -10.20 0.16 18.27
N TRP A 231 -10.43 -0.44 17.09
CA TRP A 231 -11.49 -1.46 16.87
C TRP A 231 -11.45 -2.49 18.01
N PRO A 232 -12.60 -2.88 18.60
CA PRO A 232 -13.98 -2.54 18.21
C PRO A 232 -14.56 -1.31 18.94
N TYR A 233 -13.80 -0.60 19.78
CA TYR A 233 -14.31 0.53 20.57
C TYR A 233 -14.52 1.81 19.76
N VAL A 234 -13.79 1.96 18.65
CA VAL A 234 -13.99 3.04 17.69
C VAL A 234 -14.74 2.46 16.49
N VAL A 235 -15.93 2.99 16.22
CA VAL A 235 -16.67 2.69 14.99
C VAL A 235 -15.83 3.23 13.85
N LEU A 236 -15.38 2.34 12.97
CA LEU A 236 -14.77 2.77 11.71
C LEU A 236 -15.89 3.39 10.87
N GLU A 237 -15.65 4.53 10.22
CA GLU A 237 -16.60 5.07 9.24
C GLU A 237 -16.79 4.00 8.14
N HIS A 238 -17.92 3.30 8.21
CA HIS A 238 -18.35 2.39 7.16
C HIS A 238 -19.10 3.21 6.13
N ALA A 239 -18.75 3.04 4.85
CA ALA A 239 -19.60 3.56 3.79
C ALA A 239 -20.97 2.88 3.90
N GLU A 240 -22.06 3.67 3.88
CA GLU A 240 -23.41 3.14 4.06
C GLU A 240 -23.67 1.99 3.09
N LEU A 241 -24.15 0.85 3.61
CA LEU A 241 -24.48 -0.28 2.76
C LEU A 241 -25.67 0.09 1.86
N PRO A 242 -25.71 -0.41 0.60
CA PRO A 242 -26.89 -0.30 -0.25
C PRO A 242 -28.15 -0.82 0.46
N LEU A 243 -29.33 -0.29 0.11
CA LEU A 243 -30.60 -0.71 0.72
C LEU A 243 -30.89 -2.21 0.52
N THR A 244 -30.39 -2.78 -0.58
CA THR A 244 -30.60 -4.17 -0.97
C THR A 244 -29.28 -4.82 -1.37
N LEU A 245 -29.28 -6.14 -1.42
CA LEU A 245 -28.32 -6.93 -2.19
C LEU A 245 -28.54 -6.75 -3.70
N PRO A 246 -27.62 -7.25 -4.55
CA PRO A 246 -27.81 -7.26 -6.00
C PRO A 246 -29.18 -7.84 -6.41
N GLY A 247 -29.74 -7.29 -7.48
CA GLY A 247 -31.06 -7.69 -7.98
C GLY A 247 -32.25 -7.24 -7.10
N GLY A 248 -32.03 -6.35 -6.12
CA GLY A 248 -33.10 -5.79 -5.28
C GLY A 248 -33.53 -6.70 -4.11
N LYS A 249 -32.76 -7.75 -3.81
CA LYS A 249 -33.05 -8.67 -2.69
C LYS A 249 -32.77 -8.01 -1.34
N ALA A 250 -33.58 -8.27 -0.32
CA ALA A 250 -33.30 -7.80 1.03
C ALA A 250 -32.03 -8.47 1.60
N TRP A 251 -31.29 -7.74 2.45
CA TRP A 251 -30.16 -8.31 3.18
C TRP A 251 -30.63 -9.45 4.11
N PRO A 252 -30.00 -10.64 4.05
CA PRO A 252 -30.42 -11.80 4.83
C PRO A 252 -30.23 -11.53 6.33
N LYS A 253 -31.13 -12.07 7.14
CA LYS A 253 -30.95 -12.01 8.59
C LYS A 253 -29.81 -12.93 9.01
N ILE A 254 -28.81 -12.40 9.72
CA ILE A 254 -27.68 -13.18 10.24
C ILE A 254 -27.82 -13.28 11.76
N SER A 255 -27.98 -14.49 12.29
CA SER A 255 -27.98 -14.73 13.74
C SER A 255 -26.56 -15.06 14.21
N VAL A 256 -26.03 -14.22 15.09
CA VAL A 256 -24.75 -14.42 15.77
C VAL A 256 -25.02 -14.85 17.20
N ILE A 257 -24.58 -16.05 17.58
CA ILE A 257 -24.72 -16.56 18.94
C ILE A 257 -23.40 -16.32 19.70
N THR A 258 -23.46 -15.82 20.93
CA THR A 258 -22.28 -15.67 21.79
C THR A 258 -22.48 -16.43 23.09
N PRO A 259 -21.89 -17.63 23.24
CA PRO A 259 -21.82 -18.29 24.54
C PRO A 259 -20.82 -17.55 25.44
N SER A 260 -21.15 -17.38 26.72
CA SER A 260 -20.28 -16.72 27.69
C SER A 260 -20.34 -17.38 29.07
N PHE A 261 -19.19 -17.47 29.74
CA PHE A 261 -19.10 -17.88 31.15
C PHE A 261 -17.80 -17.35 31.78
N ASN A 262 -17.92 -16.40 32.70
CA ASN A 262 -16.81 -15.69 33.37
C ASN A 262 -15.83 -15.00 32.40
N GLN A 263 -16.35 -14.12 31.54
CA GLN A 263 -15.64 -13.51 30.41
C GLN A 263 -15.74 -11.98 30.42
N GLY A 264 -15.95 -11.37 31.59
CA GLY A 264 -16.18 -9.94 31.76
C GLY A 264 -15.04 -9.08 31.20
N LYS A 265 -13.82 -9.63 31.16
CA LYS A 265 -12.63 -9.00 30.58
C LYS A 265 -12.72 -8.80 29.06
N TYR A 266 -13.41 -9.68 28.33
CA TYR A 266 -13.36 -9.71 26.87
C TYR A 266 -14.71 -9.46 26.19
N ILE A 267 -15.82 -9.85 26.83
CA ILE A 267 -17.13 -9.89 26.17
C ILE A 267 -17.60 -8.54 25.61
N GLU A 268 -17.21 -7.43 26.21
CA GLU A 268 -17.51 -6.09 25.68
C GLU A 268 -16.94 -5.91 24.26
N GLN A 269 -15.72 -6.39 23.99
CA GLN A 269 -15.11 -6.31 22.67
C GLN A 269 -15.87 -7.16 21.65
N THR A 270 -16.27 -8.37 22.04
CA THR A 270 -17.08 -9.24 21.19
C THR A 270 -18.41 -8.58 20.83
N ILE A 271 -19.14 -8.03 21.81
CA ILE A 271 -20.42 -7.34 21.60
C ILE A 271 -20.24 -6.16 20.65
N LEU A 272 -19.28 -5.29 20.93
CA LEU A 272 -19.02 -4.12 20.09
C LEU A 272 -18.61 -4.53 18.67
N SER A 273 -17.86 -5.62 18.50
CA SER A 273 -17.47 -6.11 17.17
C SER A 273 -18.65 -6.58 16.31
N VAL A 274 -19.74 -7.04 16.94
CA VAL A 274 -20.99 -7.42 16.25
C VAL A 274 -21.85 -6.19 15.99
N LEU A 275 -22.03 -5.33 16.99
CA LEU A 275 -22.87 -4.12 16.90
C LEU A 275 -22.32 -3.10 15.89
N HIS A 276 -20.99 -2.99 15.79
CA HIS A 276 -20.34 -1.98 14.93
C HIS A 276 -20.12 -2.46 13.49
N GLN A 277 -20.73 -3.57 13.06
CA GLN A 277 -20.60 -4.07 11.68
C GLN A 277 -21.27 -3.17 10.63
N GLY A 278 -22.17 -2.26 11.04
CA GLY A 278 -22.98 -1.47 10.11
C GLY A 278 -23.94 -2.33 9.27
N TYR A 279 -24.25 -3.55 9.71
CA TYR A 279 -25.09 -4.50 8.99
C TYR A 279 -26.58 -4.31 9.33
N PRO A 280 -27.49 -4.22 8.34
CA PRO A 280 -28.87 -3.79 8.58
C PRO A 280 -29.76 -4.85 9.25
N ASN A 281 -29.39 -6.13 9.24
CA ASN A 281 -30.26 -7.23 9.66
C ASN A 281 -29.53 -8.28 10.50
N VAL A 282 -28.80 -7.84 11.53
CA VAL A 282 -28.11 -8.73 12.47
C VAL A 282 -29.00 -9.05 13.68
N GLU A 283 -29.01 -10.31 14.09
CA GLU A 283 -29.60 -10.77 15.34
C GLU A 283 -28.48 -11.30 16.25
N HIS A 284 -28.13 -10.52 17.27
CA HIS A 284 -27.14 -10.96 18.25
C HIS A 284 -27.83 -11.60 19.46
N ILE A 285 -27.51 -12.86 19.74
CA ILE A 285 -28.06 -13.64 20.85
C ILE A 285 -26.92 -14.02 21.78
N ILE A 286 -26.99 -13.61 23.04
CA ILE A 286 -25.98 -13.91 24.05
C ILE A 286 -26.58 -14.87 25.08
N VAL A 287 -25.88 -15.98 25.32
CA VAL A 287 -26.25 -16.98 26.33
C VAL A 287 -25.12 -17.06 27.34
N ASP A 288 -25.39 -16.52 28.53
CA ASP A 288 -24.47 -16.49 29.66
C ASP A 288 -24.77 -17.63 30.64
N GLY A 289 -23.74 -18.39 31.01
CA GLY A 289 -23.81 -19.55 31.91
C GLY A 289 -23.99 -19.22 33.39
N ALA A 290 -24.69 -18.13 33.72
CA ALA A 290 -24.76 -17.52 35.05
C ALA A 290 -23.38 -17.13 35.60
N SER A 291 -22.68 -16.25 34.86
CA SER A 291 -21.36 -15.76 35.24
C SER A 291 -21.34 -15.10 36.62
N THR A 292 -20.28 -15.35 37.39
CA THR A 292 -20.06 -14.80 38.72
C THR A 292 -19.01 -13.69 38.76
N ASP A 293 -18.41 -13.39 37.61
CA ASP A 293 -17.43 -12.31 37.43
C ASP A 293 -18.11 -10.99 36.98
N GLY A 294 -17.33 -10.11 36.33
CA GLY A 294 -17.78 -8.86 35.75
C GLY A 294 -18.73 -8.96 34.53
N THR A 295 -18.98 -10.16 33.99
CA THR A 295 -19.76 -10.34 32.75
C THR A 295 -21.16 -9.75 32.85
N SER A 296 -21.90 -10.03 33.92
CA SER A 296 -23.29 -9.60 34.06
C SER A 296 -23.44 -8.07 34.01
N GLN A 297 -22.53 -7.33 34.65
CA GLN A 297 -22.55 -5.86 34.59
C GLN A 297 -22.25 -5.35 33.18
N VAL A 298 -21.41 -6.05 32.40
CA VAL A 298 -21.18 -5.70 31.00
C VAL A 298 -22.44 -5.96 30.18
N LEU A 299 -23.06 -7.14 30.30
CA LEU A 299 -24.25 -7.53 29.54
C LEU A 299 -25.42 -6.55 29.76
N ASP A 300 -25.64 -6.11 31.00
CA ASP A 300 -26.71 -5.18 31.32
C ASP A 300 -26.57 -3.83 30.60
N ARG A 301 -25.34 -3.36 30.32
CA ARG A 301 -25.10 -2.13 29.54
C ARG A 301 -25.53 -2.23 28.07
N TYR A 302 -25.64 -3.44 27.53
CA TYR A 302 -25.93 -3.70 26.11
C TYR A 302 -27.29 -4.36 25.87
N ARG A 303 -28.09 -4.58 26.92
CA ARG A 303 -29.37 -5.30 26.86
C ARG A 303 -30.36 -4.72 25.83
N ASP A 304 -30.39 -3.40 25.67
CA ASP A 304 -31.28 -2.72 24.70
C ASP A 304 -30.74 -2.71 23.26
N LYS A 305 -29.49 -3.17 23.05
CA LYS A 305 -28.81 -3.18 21.74
C LYS A 305 -28.66 -4.58 21.16
N VAL A 306 -28.88 -5.61 21.97
CA VAL A 306 -28.72 -7.03 21.63
C VAL A 306 -30.11 -7.65 21.56
N ALA A 307 -30.35 -8.54 20.59
CA ALA A 307 -31.69 -9.09 20.35
C ALA A 307 -32.18 -9.96 21.51
N LEU A 308 -31.28 -10.72 22.14
CA LEU A 308 -31.60 -11.54 23.31
C LEU A 308 -30.36 -11.73 24.19
N ILE A 309 -30.52 -11.53 25.50
CA ILE A 309 -29.54 -11.91 26.52
C ILE A 309 -30.23 -12.81 27.54
N THR A 310 -29.75 -14.04 27.68
CA THR A 310 -30.18 -14.98 28.71
C THR A 310 -29.01 -15.27 29.64
N SER A 311 -29.21 -15.18 30.95
CA SER A 311 -28.22 -15.59 31.95
C SER A 311 -28.85 -16.65 32.85
N GLU A 312 -28.39 -17.89 32.70
CA GLU A 312 -28.85 -19.05 33.46
C GLU A 312 -27.75 -20.12 33.50
N PRO A 313 -27.70 -21.00 34.52
CA PRO A 313 -26.71 -22.07 34.55
C PRO A 313 -26.75 -22.93 33.28
N ASP A 314 -25.57 -23.26 32.75
CA ASP A 314 -25.41 -24.13 31.60
C ASP A 314 -24.60 -25.40 31.95
N ARG A 315 -24.62 -26.38 31.05
CA ARG A 315 -23.77 -27.59 31.14
C ARG A 315 -22.46 -27.44 30.37
N GLY A 316 -22.04 -26.19 30.14
CA GLY A 316 -20.92 -25.82 29.29
C GLY A 316 -21.36 -25.20 27.96
N GLN A 317 -20.35 -24.81 27.19
CA GLN A 317 -20.49 -24.02 25.96
C GLN A 317 -21.39 -24.66 24.89
N SER A 318 -21.39 -26.00 24.77
CA SER A 318 -22.26 -26.71 23.82
C SER A 318 -23.75 -26.52 24.15
N ASP A 319 -24.13 -26.56 25.44
CA ASP A 319 -25.50 -26.29 25.90
C ASP A 319 -25.87 -24.83 25.63
N ALA A 320 -24.97 -23.88 25.91
CA ALA A 320 -25.17 -22.47 25.60
C ALA A 320 -25.36 -22.20 24.10
N ILE A 321 -24.55 -22.82 23.23
CA ILE A 321 -24.69 -22.75 21.76
C ILE A 321 -26.05 -23.31 21.34
N ASN A 322 -26.44 -24.50 21.80
CA ASN A 322 -27.72 -25.11 21.45
C ASN A 322 -28.91 -24.24 21.88
N LYS A 323 -28.88 -23.68 23.10
CA LYS A 323 -29.90 -22.74 23.59
C LYS A 323 -29.99 -21.51 22.71
N GLY A 324 -28.86 -20.94 22.31
CA GLY A 324 -28.81 -19.78 21.42
C GLY A 324 -29.33 -20.10 20.02
N MET A 325 -28.89 -21.20 19.42
CA MET A 325 -29.33 -21.67 18.10
C MET A 325 -30.82 -21.98 18.06
N ALA A 326 -31.40 -22.53 19.13
CA ALA A 326 -32.83 -22.78 19.24
C ALA A 326 -33.67 -21.49 19.25
N ARG A 327 -33.07 -20.34 19.56
CA ARG A 327 -33.71 -19.02 19.54
C ARG A 327 -33.40 -18.23 18.26
N ALA A 328 -32.43 -18.68 17.46
CA ALA A 328 -32.01 -18.01 16.25
C ALA A 328 -33.08 -18.10 15.16
N SER A 329 -33.30 -16.99 14.46
CA SER A 329 -34.28 -16.85 13.38
C SER A 329 -33.66 -16.41 12.05
N GLY A 330 -32.34 -16.27 12.00
CA GLY A 330 -31.57 -15.89 10.82
C GLY A 330 -31.53 -16.98 9.76
N GLN A 331 -31.42 -16.55 8.51
CA GLN A 331 -31.18 -17.43 7.35
C GLN A 331 -29.74 -17.95 7.36
N ILE A 332 -28.82 -17.13 7.87
CA ILE A 332 -27.41 -17.45 8.09
C ILE A 332 -27.17 -17.47 9.60
N LEU A 333 -26.43 -18.48 10.04
CA LEU A 333 -26.10 -18.74 11.44
C LEU A 333 -24.58 -18.75 11.62
N THR A 334 -24.14 -18.28 12.78
CA THR A 334 -22.79 -18.49 13.29
C THR A 334 -22.79 -18.31 14.80
N TRP A 335 -21.71 -18.72 15.45
CA TRP A 335 -21.43 -18.29 16.82
C TRP A 335 -20.04 -17.68 16.91
N ILE A 336 -19.84 -16.83 17.90
CA ILE A 336 -18.55 -16.24 18.22
C ILE A 336 -18.32 -16.33 19.72
N ASN A 337 -17.18 -16.88 20.12
CA ASN A 337 -16.82 -16.99 21.52
C ASN A 337 -16.60 -15.59 22.12
N SER A 338 -16.90 -15.41 23.40
CA SER A 338 -16.90 -14.10 24.06
C SER A 338 -15.51 -13.48 24.29
N ASP A 339 -14.44 -14.14 23.83
CA ASP A 339 -13.05 -13.68 23.80
C ASP A 339 -12.56 -13.27 22.40
N ASP A 340 -13.31 -13.62 21.35
CA ASP A 340 -13.05 -13.34 19.94
C ASP A 340 -13.84 -12.13 19.43
N MET A 341 -13.50 -11.63 18.24
CA MET A 341 -14.21 -10.51 17.59
C MET A 341 -14.47 -10.78 16.12
N LEU A 342 -15.56 -10.24 15.57
CA LEU A 342 -15.73 -10.15 14.13
C LEU A 342 -14.78 -9.06 13.58
N ALA A 343 -14.23 -9.32 12.40
CA ALA A 343 -13.47 -8.32 11.65
C ALA A 343 -14.41 -7.24 11.09
N PRO A 344 -13.91 -6.01 10.83
CA PRO A 344 -14.72 -4.96 10.23
C PRO A 344 -15.37 -5.38 8.89
N GLY A 345 -16.69 -5.25 8.78
CA GLY A 345 -17.45 -5.55 7.56
C GLY A 345 -17.66 -7.05 7.27
N ALA A 346 -17.35 -7.94 8.22
CA ALA A 346 -17.47 -9.38 8.08
C ALA A 346 -18.89 -9.84 7.71
N LEU A 347 -19.93 -9.25 8.32
CA LEU A 347 -21.32 -9.65 8.07
C LEU A 347 -21.77 -9.34 6.63
N ALA A 348 -21.44 -8.15 6.12
CA ALA A 348 -21.75 -7.77 4.75
C ALA A 348 -20.99 -8.62 3.73
N ALA A 349 -19.71 -8.91 4.01
CA ALA A 349 -18.90 -9.78 3.18
C ALA A 349 -19.46 -11.20 3.07
N MET A 350 -19.91 -11.77 4.21
CA MET A 350 -20.53 -13.09 4.26
C MET A 350 -21.87 -13.12 3.53
N ALA A 351 -22.75 -12.14 3.75
CA ALA A 351 -24.01 -12.04 3.03
C ALA A 351 -23.81 -11.97 1.50
N MET A 352 -22.85 -11.15 1.05
CA MET A 352 -22.46 -11.10 -0.36
C MET A 352 -21.95 -12.44 -0.87
N ALA A 353 -21.07 -13.12 -0.11
CA ALA A 353 -20.52 -14.41 -0.51
C ALA A 353 -21.60 -15.49 -0.64
N PHE A 354 -22.56 -15.57 0.30
CA PHE A 354 -23.71 -16.47 0.18
C PHE A 354 -24.56 -16.18 -1.05
N GLU A 355 -24.86 -14.90 -1.31
CA GLU A 355 -25.65 -14.49 -2.46
C GLU A 355 -24.95 -14.80 -3.80
N THR A 356 -23.62 -14.60 -3.89
CA THR A 356 -22.88 -14.80 -5.15
C THR A 356 -22.47 -16.25 -5.41
N SER A 357 -22.35 -17.08 -4.38
CA SER A 357 -21.93 -18.48 -4.51
C SER A 357 -23.08 -19.49 -4.42
N GLY A 358 -24.16 -19.16 -3.72
CA GLY A 358 -25.21 -20.13 -3.36
C GLY A 358 -24.72 -21.26 -2.45
N ALA A 359 -23.62 -21.06 -1.72
CA ALA A 359 -23.06 -22.05 -0.81
C ALA A 359 -23.91 -22.30 0.44
N ASP A 360 -23.78 -23.48 1.03
CA ASP A 360 -24.40 -23.79 2.33
C ASP A 360 -23.55 -23.26 3.51
N MET A 361 -22.25 -23.09 3.29
CA MET A 361 -21.31 -22.54 4.27
C MET A 361 -20.25 -21.68 3.58
N VAL A 362 -19.85 -20.60 4.25
CA VAL A 362 -18.79 -19.70 3.79
C VAL A 362 -17.73 -19.57 4.86
N ALA A 363 -16.46 -19.67 4.46
CA ALA A 363 -15.31 -19.44 5.31
C ALA A 363 -14.46 -18.27 4.81
N GLY A 364 -13.85 -17.50 5.71
CA GLY A 364 -12.92 -16.43 5.37
C GLY A 364 -11.58 -16.56 6.10
N ILE A 365 -10.87 -15.44 6.24
CA ILE A 365 -9.59 -15.37 6.96
C ILE A 365 -9.85 -15.16 8.45
N CYS A 366 -9.30 -16.04 9.28
CA CYS A 366 -9.14 -15.82 10.72
C CYS A 366 -7.80 -15.16 11.01
N GLN A 367 -7.84 -13.98 11.63
CA GLN A 367 -6.66 -13.25 12.08
C GLN A 367 -6.38 -13.58 13.54
N LEU A 368 -5.21 -14.12 13.84
CA LEU A 368 -4.83 -14.52 15.20
C LEU A 368 -4.12 -13.35 15.88
N TYR A 369 -4.63 -12.93 17.04
CA TYR A 369 -4.10 -11.82 17.82
C TYR A 369 -3.61 -12.27 19.20
N ARG A 370 -2.39 -11.88 19.58
CA ARG A 370 -1.86 -12.03 20.94
C ARG A 370 -1.44 -10.67 21.46
N ASP A 371 -1.89 -10.29 22.66
CA ASP A 371 -1.55 -9.02 23.29
C ASP A 371 -1.77 -7.78 22.39
N GLY A 372 -2.85 -7.80 21.60
CA GLY A 372 -3.21 -6.72 20.67
C GLY A 372 -2.38 -6.64 19.40
N ARG A 373 -1.53 -7.64 19.12
CA ARG A 373 -0.71 -7.75 17.90
C ARG A 373 -1.18 -8.91 17.03
N LEU A 374 -1.28 -8.68 15.73
CA LEU A 374 -1.50 -9.73 14.74
C LEU A 374 -0.27 -10.64 14.71
N VAL A 375 -0.44 -11.93 14.98
CA VAL A 375 0.65 -12.90 15.01
C VAL A 375 0.59 -13.88 13.83
N ASN A 376 -0.61 -14.11 13.27
CA ASN A 376 -0.80 -14.98 12.11
C ASN A 376 -2.14 -14.67 11.42
N GLN A 377 -2.27 -15.10 10.17
CA GLN A 377 -3.54 -15.11 9.45
C GLN A 377 -3.76 -16.48 8.83
N HIS A 378 -4.83 -17.16 9.23
CA HIS A 378 -5.23 -18.44 8.70
C HIS A 378 -6.25 -18.25 7.57
N LEU A 379 -6.10 -19.02 6.50
CA LEU A 379 -7.12 -19.23 5.48
C LEU A 379 -7.19 -20.73 5.25
N THR A 380 -8.39 -21.31 5.26
CA THR A 380 -8.57 -22.72 4.95
C THR A 380 -8.05 -23.06 3.54
N SER A 381 -7.43 -24.24 3.43
CA SER A 381 -7.02 -24.81 2.14
C SER A 381 -8.02 -25.82 1.57
N CYS A 382 -9.23 -25.89 2.14
CA CYS A 382 -10.34 -26.62 1.52
C CYS A 382 -10.69 -26.00 0.16
N PRO A 383 -10.92 -26.80 -0.88
CA PRO A 383 -11.44 -26.30 -2.16
C PRO A 383 -12.90 -25.85 -2.02
N ASP A 384 -13.35 -24.98 -2.93
CA ASP A 384 -14.78 -24.68 -3.07
C ASP A 384 -15.51 -25.92 -3.60
N GLY A 385 -16.77 -26.08 -3.23
CA GLY A 385 -17.56 -27.27 -3.54
C GLY A 385 -17.88 -28.11 -2.30
N PRO A 386 -18.19 -29.40 -2.48
CA PRO A 386 -18.53 -30.30 -1.37
C PRO A 386 -17.43 -30.38 -0.32
N LEU A 387 -17.78 -30.15 0.95
CA LEU A 387 -16.87 -30.31 2.08
C LEU A 387 -16.41 -31.76 2.17
N ASN A 388 -15.11 -32.00 1.99
CA ASN A 388 -14.56 -33.35 1.87
C ASN A 388 -14.49 -34.06 3.24
N LEU A 389 -15.40 -35.03 3.42
CA LEU A 389 -15.47 -35.84 4.64
C LEU A 389 -14.20 -36.67 4.89
N ASN A 390 -13.54 -37.17 3.84
CA ASN A 390 -12.34 -37.98 4.03
C ASN A 390 -11.18 -37.14 4.57
N ASP A 391 -11.05 -35.90 4.10
CA ASP A 391 -10.01 -34.99 4.58
C ASP A 391 -10.28 -34.57 6.03
N LEU A 392 -11.55 -34.40 6.44
CA LEU A 392 -11.90 -34.13 7.85
C LEU A 392 -11.58 -35.32 8.78
N LEU A 393 -11.77 -36.54 8.29
CA LEU A 393 -11.46 -37.77 9.03
C LEU A 393 -9.94 -38.04 9.11
N ASP A 394 -9.16 -37.43 8.22
CA ASP A 394 -7.70 -37.51 8.23
C ASP A 394 -7.10 -36.49 9.19
N LEU A 395 -6.99 -36.88 10.47
CA LEU A 395 -6.46 -35.99 11.49
C LEU A 395 -4.97 -35.69 11.29
N ASP A 396 -4.19 -36.62 10.75
CA ASP A 396 -2.74 -36.55 10.72
C ASP A 396 -2.25 -35.74 9.53
N ASP A 397 -2.79 -35.98 8.34
CA ASP A 397 -2.32 -35.36 7.11
C ASP A 397 -3.13 -34.15 6.65
N CYS A 398 -4.31 -33.90 7.24
CA CYS A 398 -5.21 -32.79 6.89
C CYS A 398 -5.55 -31.89 8.09
N TRP A 399 -6.28 -32.40 9.10
CA TRP A 399 -6.79 -31.56 10.21
C TRP A 399 -5.69 -30.90 11.03
N ASN A 400 -4.79 -31.70 11.64
CA ASN A 400 -3.71 -31.18 12.48
C ASN A 400 -2.66 -30.41 11.69
N GLU A 401 -2.62 -30.58 10.37
CA GLU A 401 -1.78 -29.79 9.47
C GLU A 401 -2.38 -28.41 9.14
N GLY A 402 -3.61 -28.11 9.58
CA GLY A 402 -4.23 -26.78 9.42
C GLY A 402 -4.94 -26.58 8.08
N GLN A 403 -5.56 -27.63 7.54
CA GLN A 403 -6.38 -27.54 6.33
C GLN A 403 -7.73 -26.84 6.56
N PHE A 404 -8.31 -27.05 7.73
CA PHE A 404 -9.69 -26.68 8.04
C PHE A 404 -9.78 -25.42 8.89
N PHE A 405 -11.01 -25.02 9.16
CA PHE A 405 -11.33 -23.70 9.67
C PHE A 405 -11.08 -23.55 11.17
N HIS A 406 -10.79 -22.32 11.58
CA HIS A 406 -11.12 -21.88 12.94
C HIS A 406 -12.64 -21.63 13.02
N GLN A 407 -13.27 -21.94 14.14
CA GLN A 407 -14.73 -21.76 14.27
C GLN A 407 -15.22 -20.34 13.91
N PRO A 408 -14.61 -19.23 14.37
CA PRO A 408 -15.17 -17.90 14.13
C PRO A 408 -15.01 -17.40 12.68
N GLU A 409 -14.20 -18.03 11.81
CA GLU A 409 -14.11 -17.65 10.40
C GLU A 409 -15.22 -18.25 9.51
N VAL A 410 -16.17 -19.00 10.08
CA VAL A 410 -17.21 -19.73 9.33
C VAL A 410 -18.62 -19.25 9.68
N MET A 411 -19.46 -19.10 8.65
CA MET A 411 -20.92 -18.97 8.76
C MET A 411 -21.60 -20.03 7.88
N PHE A 412 -22.82 -20.42 8.24
CA PHE A 412 -23.55 -21.48 7.52
C PHE A 412 -25.06 -21.21 7.49
N THR A 413 -25.77 -21.80 6.53
CA THR A 413 -27.21 -21.62 6.41
C THR A 413 -27.97 -22.35 7.51
N GLN A 414 -29.12 -21.82 7.90
CA GLN A 414 -30.06 -22.50 8.80
C GLN A 414 -30.51 -23.84 8.20
N GLU A 415 -30.65 -23.92 6.88
CA GLU A 415 -31.01 -25.17 6.20
C GLU A 415 -29.96 -26.26 6.42
N LEU A 416 -28.66 -25.95 6.28
CA LEU A 416 -27.58 -26.90 6.54
C LEU A 416 -27.54 -27.33 8.00
N TRP A 417 -27.73 -26.39 8.93
CA TRP A 417 -27.85 -26.69 10.36
C TRP A 417 -28.96 -27.70 10.65
N VAL A 418 -30.17 -27.48 10.13
CA VAL A 418 -31.32 -28.39 10.34
C VAL A 418 -31.08 -29.75 9.68
N ARG A 419 -30.64 -29.75 8.41
CA ARG A 419 -30.37 -30.98 7.64
C ARG A 419 -29.29 -31.86 8.29
N SER A 420 -28.35 -31.27 9.02
CA SER A 420 -27.28 -31.99 9.73
C SER A 420 -27.65 -32.42 11.16
N GLY A 421 -28.89 -32.16 11.61
CA GLY A 421 -29.41 -32.59 12.90
C GLY A 421 -29.71 -31.47 13.91
N GLY A 422 -29.34 -30.22 13.62
CA GLY A 422 -29.81 -29.04 14.35
C GLY A 422 -29.26 -28.86 15.77
N HIS A 423 -28.10 -29.43 16.09
CA HIS A 423 -27.44 -29.30 17.40
C HIS A 423 -25.93 -29.47 17.29
N VAL A 424 -25.20 -29.04 18.32
CA VAL A 424 -23.87 -29.54 18.67
C VAL A 424 -24.00 -30.55 19.82
N LYS A 425 -23.13 -31.57 19.87
CA LYS A 425 -23.19 -32.59 20.93
C LYS A 425 -22.76 -32.00 22.27
N GLU A 426 -23.68 -31.98 23.24
CA GLU A 426 -23.42 -31.41 24.58
C GLU A 426 -22.37 -32.17 25.39
N THR A 427 -22.13 -33.43 25.06
CA THR A 427 -21.10 -34.26 25.71
C THR A 427 -19.67 -33.90 25.28
N LEU A 428 -19.51 -33.04 24.27
CA LEU A 428 -18.21 -32.57 23.79
C LEU A 428 -17.89 -31.21 24.39
N HIS A 429 -16.65 -31.05 24.86
CA HIS A 429 -16.18 -29.83 25.52
C HIS A 429 -15.18 -29.02 24.68
N TYR A 430 -14.52 -29.65 23.72
CA TYR A 430 -13.48 -29.05 22.87
C TYR A 430 -13.69 -29.26 21.37
N SER A 431 -14.29 -30.39 20.97
CA SER A 431 -14.39 -30.83 19.57
C SER A 431 -15.82 -30.78 19.00
N MET A 432 -16.70 -29.98 19.60
CA MET A 432 -18.09 -29.84 19.19
C MET A 432 -18.27 -29.27 17.77
N ASP A 433 -17.39 -28.38 17.35
CA ASP A 433 -17.34 -27.78 16.02
C ASP A 433 -16.82 -28.80 15.00
N TYR A 434 -15.73 -29.52 15.31
CA TYR A 434 -15.22 -30.62 14.50
C TYR A 434 -16.29 -31.67 14.21
N GLU A 435 -17.01 -32.12 15.25
CA GLU A 435 -18.09 -33.09 15.10
C GLU A 435 -19.21 -32.57 14.19
N MET A 436 -19.55 -31.29 14.32
CA MET A 436 -20.52 -30.63 13.47
C MET A 436 -20.05 -30.58 12.01
N TRP A 437 -18.76 -30.28 11.75
CA TRP A 437 -18.20 -30.27 10.40
C TRP A 437 -18.26 -31.65 9.75
N LEU A 438 -18.04 -32.74 10.49
CA LEU A 438 -18.23 -34.11 9.99
C LEU A 438 -19.68 -34.36 9.53
N ARG A 439 -20.66 -33.91 10.32
CA ARG A 439 -22.08 -34.01 9.95
C ARG A 439 -22.43 -33.12 8.76
N PHE A 440 -21.87 -31.92 8.68
CA PHE A 440 -22.06 -31.02 7.52
C PHE A 440 -21.52 -31.66 6.24
N ALA A 441 -20.29 -32.19 6.25
CA ALA A 441 -19.71 -32.90 5.13
C ALA A 441 -20.55 -34.12 4.73
N LYS A 442 -21.02 -34.92 5.70
CA LYS A 442 -21.88 -36.08 5.45
C LYS A 442 -23.26 -35.71 4.89
N ALA A 443 -23.75 -34.53 5.24
CA ALA A 443 -24.99 -33.93 4.73
C ALA A 443 -24.83 -33.27 3.35
N GLY A 444 -23.61 -33.27 2.78
CA GLY A 444 -23.33 -32.72 1.45
C GLY A 444 -23.16 -31.20 1.43
N ALA A 445 -22.69 -30.61 2.53
CA ALA A 445 -22.45 -29.16 2.61
C ALA A 445 -21.57 -28.67 1.45
N ASN A 446 -22.05 -27.65 0.76
CA ASN A 446 -21.29 -26.93 -0.25
C ASN A 446 -20.56 -25.72 0.39
N LEU A 447 -19.24 -25.72 0.33
CA LEU A 447 -18.36 -24.68 0.87
C LEU A 447 -17.98 -23.67 -0.21
N HIS A 448 -17.95 -22.40 0.17
CA HIS A 448 -17.25 -21.34 -0.55
C HIS A 448 -16.25 -20.63 0.37
N VAL A 449 -15.07 -20.29 -0.12
CA VAL A 449 -14.01 -19.67 0.68
C VAL A 449 -13.61 -18.32 0.09
N ILE A 450 -13.59 -17.29 0.93
CA ILE A 450 -13.26 -15.91 0.53
C ILE A 450 -11.92 -15.45 1.11
N GLY A 451 -11.15 -14.71 0.34
CA GLY A 451 -9.84 -14.15 0.72
C GLY A 451 -9.92 -12.88 1.57
N ARG A 452 -10.89 -12.78 2.48
CA ARG A 452 -11.16 -11.59 3.29
C ARG A 452 -11.13 -11.88 4.80
N PRO A 453 -10.60 -10.99 5.66
CA PRO A 453 -10.72 -11.10 7.11
C PRO A 453 -12.18 -11.13 7.58
N ILE A 454 -12.52 -12.14 8.38
CA ILE A 454 -13.87 -12.34 8.94
C ILE A 454 -13.85 -12.34 10.47
N ALA A 455 -12.80 -12.89 11.07
CA ALA A 455 -12.70 -13.02 12.51
C ALA A 455 -11.32 -12.67 13.03
N TRP A 456 -11.29 -12.14 14.25
CA TRP A 456 -10.10 -11.93 15.05
C TRP A 456 -10.15 -12.91 16.22
N PHE A 457 -9.35 -13.97 16.11
CA PHE A 457 -9.21 -14.98 17.14
C PHE A 457 -8.17 -14.54 18.16
N ARG A 458 -8.53 -14.54 19.44
CA ARG A 458 -7.62 -14.15 20.52
C ARG A 458 -6.81 -15.35 20.99
N VAL A 459 -5.49 -15.20 20.95
CA VAL A 459 -4.55 -16.16 21.50
C VAL A 459 -4.16 -15.75 22.92
N HIS A 460 -4.44 -16.59 23.91
CA HIS A 460 -3.99 -16.41 25.29
C HIS A 460 -3.84 -17.75 26.03
N ASP A 461 -3.07 -17.76 27.12
CA ASP A 461 -2.67 -19.00 27.81
C ASP A 461 -3.83 -19.69 28.55
N GLU A 462 -4.88 -18.93 28.90
CA GLU A 462 -6.08 -19.41 29.59
C GLU A 462 -7.16 -19.99 28.65
N GLN A 463 -6.94 -19.97 27.33
CA GLN A 463 -7.93 -20.48 26.38
C GLN A 463 -8.04 -22.01 26.45
N LYS A 464 -9.25 -22.55 26.29
CA LYS A 464 -9.53 -23.99 26.47
C LYS A 464 -8.63 -24.91 25.65
N THR A 465 -8.35 -24.54 24.40
CA THR A 465 -7.58 -25.33 23.43
C THR A 465 -6.09 -24.98 23.41
N TYR A 466 -5.55 -24.31 24.44
CA TYR A 466 -4.13 -23.93 24.48
C TYR A 466 -3.18 -25.14 24.46
N LEU A 467 -3.45 -26.15 25.30
CA LEU A 467 -2.61 -27.34 25.42
C LEU A 467 -3.21 -28.50 24.61
N PRO A 468 -2.47 -29.08 23.64
CA PRO A 468 -2.95 -30.23 22.87
C PRO A 468 -3.40 -31.42 23.70
N SER A 469 -2.79 -31.64 24.88
CA SER A 469 -3.17 -32.69 25.82
C SER A 469 -4.62 -32.60 26.30
N ASN A 470 -5.23 -31.42 26.24
CA ASN A 470 -6.59 -31.20 26.74
C ASN A 470 -7.66 -31.65 25.74
N PHE A 471 -7.44 -31.44 24.44
CA PHE A 471 -8.46 -31.66 23.41
C PHE A 471 -8.19 -32.83 22.46
N LEU A 472 -6.93 -33.22 22.23
CA LEU A 472 -6.59 -34.29 21.28
C LEU A 472 -7.28 -35.64 21.59
N PRO A 473 -7.39 -36.08 22.87
CA PRO A 473 -8.11 -37.32 23.18
C PRO A 473 -9.59 -37.27 22.79
N GLU A 474 -10.27 -36.14 23.03
CA GLU A 474 -11.68 -35.95 22.65
C GLU A 474 -11.83 -35.91 21.12
N LEU A 475 -10.92 -35.22 20.42
CA LEU A 475 -10.90 -35.13 18.96
C LEU A 475 -10.76 -36.51 18.29
N VAL A 476 -9.81 -37.32 18.75
CA VAL A 476 -9.58 -38.69 18.25
C VAL A 476 -10.79 -39.59 18.55
N ALA A 477 -11.31 -39.55 19.78
CA ALA A 477 -12.49 -40.33 20.15
C ALA A 477 -13.72 -39.93 19.31
N CYS A 478 -13.89 -38.63 19.03
CA CYS A 478 -14.96 -38.12 18.19
C CYS A 478 -14.86 -38.65 16.74
N ARG A 479 -13.66 -38.57 16.12
CA ARG A 479 -13.40 -39.13 14.79
C ARG A 479 -13.72 -40.63 14.76
N ASP A 480 -13.17 -41.39 15.69
CA ASP A 480 -13.29 -42.86 15.69
C ASP A 480 -14.73 -43.30 15.92
N ALA A 481 -15.47 -42.61 16.80
CA ALA A 481 -16.89 -42.85 17.02
C ALA A 481 -17.71 -42.57 15.74
N PHE A 482 -17.47 -41.44 15.08
CA PHE A 482 -18.15 -41.07 13.83
C PHE A 482 -17.85 -42.08 12.71
N ALA A 483 -16.58 -42.43 12.51
CA ALA A 483 -16.17 -43.39 11.49
C ALA A 483 -16.80 -44.78 11.74
N LYS A 484 -16.84 -45.23 13.00
CA LYS A 484 -17.49 -46.48 13.39
C LYS A 484 -19.00 -46.45 13.16
N GLU A 485 -19.68 -45.39 13.59
CA GLU A 485 -21.13 -45.19 13.43
C GLU A 485 -21.53 -45.27 11.95
N HIS A 486 -20.74 -44.62 11.08
CA HIS A 486 -21.02 -44.54 9.65
C HIS A 486 -20.31 -45.61 8.80
N ARG A 487 -19.61 -46.56 9.41
CA ARG A 487 -18.89 -47.66 8.74
C ARG A 487 -17.87 -47.16 7.71
N ILE A 488 -17.15 -46.10 8.04
CA ILE A 488 -16.11 -45.51 7.19
C ILE A 488 -14.76 -46.08 7.60
N ALA A 489 -14.01 -46.61 6.64
CA ALA A 489 -12.62 -47.01 6.87
C ALA A 489 -11.72 -45.76 6.90
N LEU A 490 -11.02 -45.56 8.01
CA LEU A 490 -10.05 -44.48 8.13
C LEU A 490 -8.84 -44.74 7.25
N ARG A 491 -8.35 -43.69 6.58
CA ARG A 491 -7.12 -43.78 5.78
C ARG A 491 -5.91 -43.82 6.71
N PRO A 492 -4.93 -44.70 6.47
CA PRO A 492 -3.66 -44.62 7.20
C PRO A 492 -2.96 -43.32 6.82
N SER A 493 -2.30 -42.68 7.80
CA SER A 493 -1.46 -41.52 7.52
C SER A 493 -0.35 -41.90 6.53
N LEU A 494 -0.09 -41.01 5.59
CA LEU A 494 0.98 -41.13 4.60
C LEU A 494 2.32 -40.59 5.13
N ASN A 495 2.42 -40.24 6.42
CA ASN A 495 3.58 -39.60 7.05
C ASN A 495 4.89 -40.37 6.89
N VAL A 496 5.56 -40.20 5.75
CA VAL A 496 6.85 -40.81 5.43
C VAL A 496 7.94 -39.76 5.15
N LEU A 497 7.61 -38.51 4.79
CA LEU A 497 8.62 -37.48 4.45
C LEU A 497 8.26 -36.07 4.95
N ALA A 498 9.29 -35.30 5.32
CA ALA A 498 9.15 -33.91 5.76
C ALA A 498 8.53 -33.04 4.65
N LYS A 499 7.38 -32.45 4.97
CA LYS A 499 6.61 -31.54 4.11
C LYS A 499 7.22 -30.12 4.20
N PRO A 500 7.79 -29.54 3.13
CA PRO A 500 8.27 -28.16 3.19
C PRO A 500 7.11 -27.19 3.41
N SER A 501 7.30 -26.22 4.31
CA SER A 501 6.35 -25.12 4.57
C SER A 501 6.59 -23.90 3.67
N LYS A 502 7.75 -23.85 3.00
CA LYS A 502 8.21 -22.74 2.19
C LYS A 502 8.90 -23.28 0.93
N LEU A 503 8.72 -22.58 -0.19
CA LEU A 503 9.35 -22.89 -1.48
C LEU A 503 10.18 -21.69 -1.92
N ARG A 504 11.26 -21.96 -2.65
CA ARG A 504 12.00 -20.99 -3.47
C ARG A 504 11.42 -21.01 -4.88
N ILE A 505 10.84 -19.90 -5.28
CA ILE A 505 10.07 -19.79 -6.51
C ILE A 505 10.75 -18.76 -7.40
N THR A 506 11.08 -19.15 -8.62
CA THR A 506 11.55 -18.21 -9.65
C THR A 506 10.42 -17.88 -10.62
N LEU A 507 10.06 -16.61 -10.70
CA LEU A 507 9.20 -16.07 -11.75
C LEU A 507 10.05 -15.67 -12.94
N LEU A 508 9.79 -16.25 -14.11
CA LEU A 508 10.48 -15.95 -15.35
C LEU A 508 9.53 -15.32 -16.37
N ASN A 509 9.88 -14.21 -16.99
CA ASN A 509 9.19 -13.68 -18.16
C ASN A 509 10.12 -12.80 -19.02
N ASP A 510 9.60 -12.28 -20.14
CA ASP A 510 10.34 -11.45 -21.07
C ASP A 510 10.69 -10.06 -20.51
N HIS A 511 9.71 -9.32 -19.96
CA HIS A 511 9.82 -7.91 -19.59
C HIS A 511 9.67 -7.60 -18.09
N GLY A 512 9.70 -8.57 -17.18
CA GLY A 512 9.48 -8.30 -15.76
C GLY A 512 8.07 -7.78 -15.47
N GLY A 513 7.96 -6.59 -14.85
CA GLY A 513 6.69 -6.00 -14.39
C GLY A 513 5.99 -5.08 -15.38
N PHE A 514 6.36 -5.08 -16.67
CA PHE A 514 5.77 -4.21 -17.68
C PHE A 514 4.64 -4.91 -18.46
N TYR A 515 3.71 -4.11 -19.00
CA TYR A 515 2.51 -4.54 -19.72
C TYR A 515 1.56 -5.43 -18.89
N GLY A 516 0.38 -5.74 -19.43
CA GLY A 516 -0.64 -6.49 -18.69
C GLY A 516 -0.17 -7.87 -18.19
N ALA A 517 0.54 -8.63 -19.03
CA ALA A 517 1.05 -9.95 -18.65
C ALA A 517 2.13 -9.87 -17.57
N GLY A 518 3.11 -8.97 -17.71
CA GLY A 518 4.18 -8.80 -16.72
C GLY A 518 3.67 -8.28 -15.38
N ILE A 519 2.72 -7.32 -15.39
CA ILE A 519 2.05 -6.84 -14.18
C ILE A 519 1.33 -7.98 -13.45
N ALA A 520 0.55 -8.80 -14.16
CA ALA A 520 -0.13 -9.96 -13.59
C ALA A 520 0.88 -10.95 -12.98
N HIS A 521 1.99 -11.21 -13.68
CA HIS A 521 3.03 -12.14 -13.24
C HIS A 521 3.69 -11.68 -11.94
N VAL A 522 4.01 -10.39 -11.83
CA VAL A 522 4.58 -9.80 -10.60
C VAL A 522 3.57 -9.82 -9.45
N ARG A 523 2.28 -9.56 -9.71
CA ARG A 523 1.23 -9.63 -8.69
C ARG A 523 1.05 -11.04 -8.13
N LEU A 524 1.19 -12.07 -8.97
CA LEU A 524 1.22 -13.46 -8.52
C LEU A 524 2.41 -13.72 -7.57
N GLY A 525 3.57 -13.16 -7.90
CA GLY A 525 4.74 -13.17 -7.02
C GLY A 525 4.52 -12.52 -5.67
N ARG A 526 3.80 -11.39 -5.64
CA ARG A 526 3.45 -10.71 -4.40
C ARG A 526 2.56 -11.58 -3.50
N ALA A 527 1.58 -12.27 -4.07
CA ALA A 527 0.72 -13.22 -3.33
C ALA A 527 1.52 -14.40 -2.74
N LEU A 528 2.43 -14.98 -3.52
CA LEU A 528 3.35 -16.04 -3.07
C LEU A 528 4.27 -15.57 -1.94
N ALA A 529 4.87 -14.38 -2.07
CA ALA A 529 5.72 -13.80 -1.04
C ALA A 529 4.94 -13.53 0.26
N ARG A 530 3.68 -13.09 0.14
CA ARG A 530 2.78 -12.85 1.29
C ARG A 530 2.44 -14.13 2.05
N ALA A 531 2.38 -15.27 1.36
CA ALA A 531 2.27 -16.59 1.97
C ALA A 531 3.59 -17.14 2.52
N GLY A 532 4.66 -16.33 2.53
CA GLY A 532 5.96 -16.67 3.13
C GLY A 532 6.94 -17.38 2.21
N HIS A 533 6.62 -17.59 0.92
CA HIS A 533 7.55 -18.16 -0.06
C HIS A 533 8.73 -17.21 -0.36
N ASP A 534 9.87 -17.77 -0.76
CA ASP A 534 11.00 -16.99 -1.27
C ASP A 534 10.80 -16.83 -2.77
N VAL A 535 10.67 -15.60 -3.25
CA VAL A 535 10.25 -15.30 -4.63
C VAL A 535 11.33 -14.46 -5.31
N ASN A 536 11.92 -15.01 -6.37
CA ASN A 536 12.88 -14.34 -7.22
C ASN A 536 12.24 -14.00 -8.58
N LEU A 537 12.44 -12.79 -9.09
CA LEU A 537 11.96 -12.38 -10.41
C LEU A 537 13.14 -12.31 -11.39
N VAL A 538 13.05 -13.06 -12.48
CA VAL A 538 14.01 -13.06 -13.58
C VAL A 538 13.32 -12.54 -14.84
N SER A 539 13.77 -11.37 -15.30
CA SER A 539 13.39 -10.80 -16.60
C SER A 539 14.44 -11.21 -17.64
N ILE A 540 14.02 -11.60 -18.84
CA ILE A 540 14.98 -11.91 -19.91
C ILE A 540 15.57 -10.64 -20.49
N LEU A 541 14.74 -9.62 -20.74
CA LEU A 541 15.10 -8.34 -21.32
C LEU A 541 15.35 -7.30 -20.21
N ASP A 542 16.46 -6.58 -20.31
CA ASP A 542 16.82 -5.52 -19.37
C ASP A 542 16.17 -4.19 -19.81
N ASN A 543 15.15 -3.74 -19.07
CA ASN A 543 14.41 -2.48 -19.21
C ASN A 543 13.91 -2.12 -20.64
N PRO A 544 12.59 -2.23 -20.94
CA PRO A 544 12.04 -1.97 -22.28
C PRO A 544 12.22 -0.53 -22.80
N ASN A 545 12.59 0.43 -21.94
CA ASN A 545 12.79 1.84 -22.30
C ASN A 545 14.27 2.23 -22.53
N SER A 546 15.21 1.30 -22.35
CA SER A 546 16.64 1.64 -22.32
C SER A 546 17.25 1.92 -23.71
N GLY A 547 16.59 1.52 -24.80
CA GLY A 547 17.17 1.61 -26.15
C GLY A 547 18.52 0.87 -26.28
N ALA A 548 18.91 0.07 -25.29
CA ALA A 548 20.15 -0.68 -25.29
C ALA A 548 20.04 -1.82 -26.30
N GLU A 549 21.08 -1.99 -27.12
CA GLU A 549 21.18 -3.14 -28.01
C GLU A 549 21.10 -4.43 -27.18
N PHE A 550 20.22 -5.33 -27.64
CA PHE A 550 19.98 -6.63 -27.05
C PHE A 550 21.30 -7.37 -26.85
N GLY A 551 21.62 -7.78 -25.61
CA GLY A 551 22.61 -8.83 -25.41
C GLY A 551 22.10 -10.13 -26.05
N ASP A 552 22.97 -10.88 -26.73
CA ASP A 552 22.66 -12.23 -27.22
C ASP A 552 22.40 -13.17 -26.04
N TYR A 553 21.15 -13.24 -25.55
CA TYR A 553 20.78 -14.19 -24.50
C TYR A 553 20.54 -15.56 -25.13
N THR A 554 21.52 -16.45 -25.02
CA THR A 554 21.31 -17.85 -25.36
C THR A 554 20.33 -18.51 -24.38
N THR A 555 19.60 -19.53 -24.83
CA THR A 555 18.72 -20.34 -23.97
C THR A 555 19.43 -20.83 -22.70
N GLN A 556 20.70 -21.24 -22.82
CA GLN A 556 21.49 -21.71 -21.68
C GLN A 556 21.81 -20.59 -20.67
N SER A 557 22.04 -19.36 -21.14
CA SER A 557 22.23 -18.19 -20.26
C SER A 557 20.99 -17.94 -19.40
N VAL A 558 19.79 -18.01 -19.98
CA VAL A 558 18.52 -17.86 -19.22
C VAL A 558 18.37 -18.97 -18.19
N VAL A 559 18.62 -20.24 -18.57
CA VAL A 559 18.57 -21.38 -17.63
C VAL A 559 19.56 -21.20 -16.47
N ASN A 560 20.77 -20.68 -16.75
CA ASN A 560 21.77 -20.43 -15.70
C ASN A 560 21.33 -19.31 -14.75
N ARG A 561 20.73 -18.22 -15.27
CA ARG A 561 20.15 -17.15 -14.43
C ARG A 561 19.02 -17.66 -13.54
N VAL A 562 18.13 -18.48 -14.08
CA VAL A 562 17.07 -19.13 -13.29
C VAL A 562 17.67 -20.04 -12.22
N GLY A 563 18.72 -20.79 -12.57
CA GLY A 563 19.40 -21.69 -11.63
C GLY A 563 20.18 -21.00 -10.52
N ALA A 564 20.52 -19.70 -10.65
CA ALA A 564 21.26 -18.96 -9.64
C ALA A 564 20.52 -18.83 -8.30
N SER A 565 19.18 -18.80 -8.32
CA SER A 565 18.36 -18.82 -7.10
C SER A 565 18.06 -20.23 -6.57
N ASN A 566 18.53 -21.27 -7.25
CA ASN A 566 18.29 -22.68 -6.92
C ASN A 566 16.80 -22.98 -6.63
N PRO A 567 15.88 -22.73 -7.59
CA PRO A 567 14.45 -22.79 -7.34
C PRO A 567 13.94 -24.20 -7.11
N ASP A 568 12.94 -24.33 -6.22
CA ASP A 568 12.11 -25.52 -6.08
C ASP A 568 11.02 -25.54 -7.17
N LEU A 569 10.58 -24.36 -7.61
CA LEU A 569 9.51 -24.14 -8.57
C LEU A 569 9.86 -22.98 -9.52
N VAL A 570 9.61 -23.15 -10.82
CA VAL A 570 9.70 -22.08 -11.82
C VAL A 570 8.32 -21.78 -12.38
N ILE A 571 7.90 -20.52 -12.35
CA ILE A 571 6.64 -20.06 -12.94
C ILE A 571 6.96 -19.08 -14.08
N VAL A 572 6.55 -19.46 -15.28
CA VAL A 572 6.90 -18.80 -16.54
C VAL A 572 5.69 -18.02 -17.06
N GLY A 573 5.91 -16.74 -17.37
CA GLY A 573 4.94 -15.88 -18.05
C GLY A 573 5.22 -15.81 -19.55
N ASN A 574 4.95 -14.66 -20.17
CA ASN A 574 5.24 -14.48 -21.59
C ASN A 574 6.75 -14.48 -21.88
N LEU A 575 7.12 -15.08 -23.01
CA LEU A 575 8.52 -15.22 -23.47
C LEU A 575 8.76 -14.67 -24.89
N HIS A 576 7.69 -14.42 -25.65
CA HIS A 576 7.79 -14.24 -27.10
C HIS A 576 8.41 -12.90 -27.53
N ASN A 577 8.35 -11.84 -26.71
CA ASN A 577 9.06 -10.60 -27.02
C ASN A 577 10.59 -10.75 -26.95
N ALA A 578 11.07 -11.66 -26.11
CA ALA A 578 12.50 -11.93 -25.99
C ALA A 578 13.04 -12.77 -27.16
N LYS A 579 12.19 -13.21 -28.09
CA LYS A 579 12.53 -14.06 -29.24
C LYS A 579 13.35 -15.30 -28.87
N VAL A 580 13.12 -15.85 -27.68
CA VAL A 580 13.83 -17.03 -27.19
C VAL A 580 13.35 -18.30 -27.89
N ASP A 581 14.26 -19.26 -28.05
CA ASP A 581 13.92 -20.59 -28.56
C ASP A 581 12.94 -21.28 -27.58
N PRO A 582 11.80 -21.81 -28.05
CA PRO A 582 10.86 -22.59 -27.23
C PRO A 582 11.52 -23.71 -26.41
N MET A 583 12.67 -24.24 -26.85
CA MET A 583 13.46 -25.24 -26.14
C MET A 583 13.83 -24.83 -24.70
N LEU A 584 13.81 -23.53 -24.39
CA LEU A 584 13.92 -23.02 -23.02
C LEU A 584 12.97 -23.72 -22.06
N LEU A 585 11.70 -23.91 -22.45
CA LEU A 585 10.69 -24.55 -21.60
C LEU A 585 11.02 -26.01 -21.30
N HIS A 586 11.59 -26.72 -22.27
CA HIS A 586 12.05 -28.10 -22.08
C HIS A 586 13.22 -28.17 -21.10
N LEU A 587 14.26 -27.34 -21.30
CA LEU A 587 15.44 -27.33 -20.42
C LEU A 587 15.09 -26.95 -18.98
N LEU A 588 14.12 -26.05 -18.78
CA LEU A 588 13.60 -25.72 -17.46
C LEU A 588 12.83 -26.91 -16.86
N SER A 589 11.94 -27.54 -17.63
CA SER A 589 11.12 -28.66 -17.16
C SER A 589 11.93 -29.92 -16.85
N GLU A 590 13.06 -30.12 -17.51
CA GLU A 590 14.01 -31.20 -17.19
C GLU A 590 14.70 -31.01 -15.84
N ARG A 591 14.89 -29.75 -15.40
CA ARG A 591 15.63 -29.40 -14.17
C ARG A 591 14.73 -29.08 -12.98
N TYR A 592 13.61 -28.43 -13.23
CA TYR A 592 12.71 -27.87 -12.22
C TYR A 592 11.27 -28.17 -12.57
N LEU A 593 10.41 -28.26 -11.56
CA LEU A 593 8.98 -28.20 -11.86
C LEU A 593 8.67 -26.82 -12.46
N THR A 594 8.07 -26.84 -13.65
CA THR A 594 7.83 -25.63 -14.44
C THR A 594 6.34 -25.47 -14.67
N LEU A 595 5.80 -24.31 -14.33
CA LEU A 595 4.42 -23.90 -14.61
C LEU A 595 4.46 -22.78 -15.63
N VAL A 596 3.57 -22.79 -16.62
CA VAL A 596 3.42 -21.72 -17.60
C VAL A 596 2.07 -21.07 -17.39
N VAL A 597 2.05 -19.79 -17.03
CA VAL A 597 0.82 -18.99 -16.93
C VAL A 597 0.43 -18.53 -18.33
N LEU A 598 -0.73 -18.98 -18.80
CA LEU A 598 -1.26 -18.64 -20.12
C LEU A 598 -1.88 -17.23 -20.08
N HIS A 599 -1.03 -16.21 -20.12
CA HIS A 599 -1.49 -14.82 -20.35
C HIS A 599 -1.96 -14.60 -21.79
N ASP A 600 -1.48 -15.42 -22.71
CA ASP A 600 -1.87 -15.52 -24.13
C ASP A 600 -1.66 -16.95 -24.66
N PHE A 601 -1.82 -17.14 -25.97
CA PHE A 601 -1.79 -18.45 -26.63
C PHE A 601 -0.48 -18.81 -27.33
N TRP A 602 0.59 -18.00 -27.20
CA TRP A 602 1.84 -18.26 -27.92
C TRP A 602 2.40 -19.67 -27.64
N THR A 603 2.28 -20.15 -26.41
CA THR A 603 2.74 -21.49 -26.00
C THR A 603 2.00 -22.63 -26.72
N LEU A 604 0.77 -22.37 -27.19
CA LEU A 604 -0.11 -23.36 -27.81
C LEU A 604 -0.17 -23.26 -29.34
N THR A 605 0.37 -22.19 -29.93
CA THR A 605 0.33 -21.91 -31.36
C THR A 605 1.73 -21.84 -31.96
N GLY A 606 1.83 -21.75 -33.30
CA GLY A 606 3.12 -21.56 -33.97
C GLY A 606 3.78 -20.23 -33.60
N ARG A 607 3.02 -19.14 -33.47
CA ARG A 607 3.56 -17.81 -33.17
C ARG A 607 2.60 -16.84 -32.48
N CYS A 608 1.29 -16.99 -32.63
CA CYS A 608 0.35 -15.94 -32.27
C CYS A 608 -0.02 -16.00 -30.78
N GLY A 609 -0.05 -14.84 -30.13
CA GLY A 609 -0.63 -14.70 -28.78
C GLY A 609 -2.17 -14.77 -28.81
N TYR A 610 -2.79 -14.42 -29.94
CA TYR A 610 -4.22 -14.45 -30.17
C TYR A 610 -4.50 -15.04 -31.54
N THR A 611 -5.40 -16.03 -31.64
CA THR A 611 -5.65 -16.73 -32.91
C THR A 611 -6.65 -16.03 -33.82
N GLY A 612 -7.49 -15.13 -33.28
CA GLY A 612 -8.72 -14.74 -33.97
C GLY A 612 -9.53 -15.98 -34.36
N ASP A 613 -10.03 -16.00 -35.59
CA ASP A 613 -10.81 -17.11 -36.14
C ASP A 613 -9.95 -18.27 -36.69
N CYS A 614 -8.61 -18.20 -36.56
CA CYS A 614 -7.70 -19.22 -37.10
C CYS A 614 -7.63 -20.47 -36.20
N GLU A 615 -8.10 -21.61 -36.69
CA GLU A 615 -8.12 -22.88 -35.95
C GLU A 615 -6.89 -23.77 -36.17
N LYS A 616 -5.88 -23.29 -36.91
CA LYS A 616 -4.70 -24.10 -37.27
C LYS A 616 -3.91 -24.63 -36.07
N TYR A 617 -4.06 -24.04 -34.89
CA TYR A 617 -3.45 -24.56 -33.67
C TYR A 617 -3.95 -25.97 -33.31
N LEU A 618 -5.16 -26.35 -33.75
CA LEU A 618 -5.76 -27.67 -33.53
C LEU A 618 -5.09 -28.77 -34.37
N THR A 619 -4.79 -28.47 -35.64
CA THR A 619 -4.34 -29.47 -36.62
C THR A 619 -2.86 -29.36 -36.99
N GLY A 620 -2.27 -28.17 -36.85
CA GLY A 620 -0.90 -27.86 -37.27
C GLY A 620 -0.80 -26.44 -37.83
N CYS A 621 -0.07 -25.55 -37.13
CA CYS A 621 0.28 -24.25 -37.70
C CYS A 621 1.37 -24.44 -38.77
N ASP A 622 1.32 -23.66 -39.85
CA ASP A 622 2.21 -23.83 -41.00
C ASP A 622 2.46 -22.50 -41.74
N ALA A 623 3.17 -22.58 -42.87
CA ALA A 623 3.49 -21.43 -43.72
C ALA A 623 2.28 -20.76 -44.37
N THR A 624 1.10 -21.39 -44.33
CA THR A 624 -0.15 -20.81 -44.83
C THR A 624 -0.89 -20.05 -43.72
N CYS A 625 -0.20 -19.68 -42.64
CA CYS A 625 -0.73 -18.79 -41.59
C CYS A 625 -1.33 -17.51 -42.24
N PRO A 626 -2.53 -17.07 -41.84
CA PRO A 626 -3.18 -15.91 -42.47
C PRO A 626 -2.53 -14.57 -42.06
N THR A 627 -1.83 -14.54 -40.92
CA THR A 627 -1.32 -13.28 -40.34
C THR A 627 0.17 -13.33 -39.93
N PRO A 628 1.08 -13.94 -40.73
CA PRO A 628 2.46 -14.25 -40.32
C PRO A 628 3.27 -13.04 -39.84
N ASP A 629 2.94 -11.85 -40.37
CA ASP A 629 3.61 -10.57 -40.06
C ASP A 629 2.97 -9.82 -38.87
N GLU A 630 1.82 -10.28 -38.36
CA GLU A 630 1.21 -9.72 -37.15
C GLU A 630 1.95 -10.19 -35.89
N TYR A 631 1.85 -9.39 -34.84
CA TYR A 631 2.50 -9.66 -33.56
C TYR A 631 2.02 -10.96 -32.87
N PRO A 632 2.93 -11.79 -32.34
CA PRO A 632 4.37 -11.83 -32.60
C PRO A 632 4.65 -12.32 -34.02
N ALA A 633 5.44 -11.56 -34.79
CA ALA A 633 5.76 -11.92 -36.17
C ALA A 633 6.76 -13.08 -36.22
N LEU A 634 6.55 -14.01 -37.16
CA LEU A 634 7.46 -15.13 -37.43
C LEU A 634 7.41 -15.46 -38.92
N ALA A 635 8.57 -15.70 -39.53
CA ALA A 635 8.62 -15.97 -40.97
C ALA A 635 7.78 -17.23 -41.30
N PRO A 636 6.96 -17.23 -42.38
CA PRO A 636 6.07 -18.34 -42.71
C PRO A 636 6.76 -19.72 -42.69
N ALA A 637 7.99 -19.79 -43.19
CA ALA A 637 8.77 -21.04 -43.24
C ALA A 637 9.11 -21.62 -41.84
N GLU A 638 9.14 -20.80 -40.79
CA GLU A 638 9.53 -21.19 -39.43
C GLU A 638 8.31 -21.56 -38.56
N ILE A 639 7.09 -21.22 -38.98
CA ILE A 639 5.86 -21.40 -38.18
C ILE A 639 5.58 -22.88 -37.90
N ALA A 640 5.77 -23.74 -38.90
CA ALA A 640 5.54 -25.19 -38.77
C ALA A 640 6.51 -25.82 -37.77
N GLU A 641 7.78 -25.42 -37.82
CA GLU A 641 8.82 -25.90 -36.91
C GLU A 641 8.56 -25.41 -35.48
N SER A 642 8.23 -24.13 -35.30
CA SER A 642 7.91 -23.56 -33.98
C SER A 642 6.73 -24.27 -33.32
N TRP A 643 5.64 -24.51 -34.06
CA TRP A 643 4.48 -25.24 -33.55
C TRP A 643 4.83 -26.69 -33.18
N SER A 644 5.54 -27.39 -34.06
CA SER A 644 5.95 -28.78 -33.83
C SER A 644 6.89 -28.91 -32.63
N LYS A 645 7.83 -27.98 -32.44
CA LYS A 645 8.70 -27.90 -31.26
C LYS A 645 7.87 -27.74 -29.99
N LYS A 646 6.98 -26.75 -29.92
CA LYS A 646 6.13 -26.52 -28.73
C LYS A 646 5.25 -27.73 -28.42
N ARG A 647 4.66 -28.37 -29.45
CA ARG A 647 3.89 -29.60 -29.28
C ARG A 647 4.73 -30.74 -28.72
N ALA A 648 5.95 -30.93 -29.21
CA ALA A 648 6.87 -31.94 -28.69
C ALA A 648 7.25 -31.67 -27.22
N ILE A 649 7.50 -30.41 -26.85
CA ILE A 649 7.80 -30.01 -25.46
C ILE A 649 6.63 -30.31 -24.53
N LEU A 650 5.41 -29.98 -24.94
CA LEU A 650 4.20 -30.21 -24.15
C LEU A 650 3.80 -31.70 -24.09
N GLY A 651 4.26 -32.50 -25.04
CA GLY A 651 4.13 -33.96 -25.05
C GLY A 651 5.29 -34.72 -24.38
N ALA A 652 6.32 -34.02 -23.89
CA ALA A 652 7.48 -34.66 -23.28
C ALA A 652 7.16 -35.30 -21.92
N ALA A 653 7.98 -36.26 -21.48
CA ALA A 653 7.83 -36.91 -20.18
C ALA A 653 7.95 -35.91 -19.01
N ARG A 654 8.94 -35.00 -19.08
CA ARG A 654 9.08 -33.85 -18.17
C ARG A 654 8.68 -32.58 -18.92
N ARG A 655 7.39 -32.28 -18.85
CA ARG A 655 6.74 -31.14 -19.50
C ARG A 655 6.29 -30.09 -18.49
N PRO A 656 6.09 -28.84 -18.91
CA PRO A 656 5.50 -27.84 -18.05
C PRO A 656 4.01 -28.11 -17.84
N VAL A 657 3.51 -27.67 -16.70
CA VAL A 657 2.07 -27.60 -16.41
C VAL A 657 1.54 -26.26 -16.89
N LEU A 658 0.32 -26.23 -17.43
CA LEU A 658 -0.30 -25.02 -17.93
C LEU A 658 -1.31 -24.48 -16.91
N LEU A 659 -1.14 -23.20 -16.54
CA LEU A 659 -2.05 -22.46 -15.67
C LEU A 659 -2.82 -21.43 -16.50
N ALA A 660 -4.10 -21.68 -16.73
CA ALA A 660 -4.98 -20.76 -17.41
C ALA A 660 -5.47 -19.65 -16.47
N ASN A 661 -5.55 -18.42 -16.97
CA ASN A 661 -6.03 -17.27 -16.20
C ASN A 661 -7.56 -17.09 -16.21
N SER A 662 -8.28 -17.98 -16.91
CA SER A 662 -9.74 -18.01 -17.04
C SER A 662 -10.19 -19.41 -17.45
N GLN A 663 -11.46 -19.75 -17.22
CA GLN A 663 -12.07 -20.99 -17.71
C GLN A 663 -11.98 -21.09 -19.23
N TRP A 664 -12.22 -19.98 -19.92
CA TRP A 664 -12.13 -19.93 -21.37
C TRP A 664 -10.72 -20.25 -21.88
N THR A 665 -9.67 -19.67 -21.28
CA THR A 665 -8.27 -19.99 -21.60
C THR A 665 -7.96 -21.47 -21.30
N ALA A 666 -8.55 -22.05 -20.24
CA ALA A 666 -8.36 -23.46 -19.90
C ALA A 666 -9.00 -24.39 -20.94
N GLU A 667 -10.23 -24.09 -21.38
CA GLU A 667 -10.91 -24.81 -22.44
C GLU A 667 -10.16 -24.71 -23.77
N PHE A 668 -9.69 -23.51 -24.13
CA PHE A 668 -8.85 -23.31 -25.30
C PHE A 668 -7.61 -24.22 -25.26
N ALA A 669 -6.93 -24.27 -24.10
CA ALA A 669 -5.77 -25.12 -23.89
C ALA A 669 -6.11 -26.61 -24.01
N ARG A 670 -7.23 -27.06 -23.44
CA ARG A 670 -7.68 -28.48 -23.54
C ARG A 670 -8.02 -28.86 -24.98
N ASN A 671 -8.73 -27.99 -25.70
CA ASN A 671 -9.11 -28.21 -27.10
C ASN A 671 -7.89 -28.37 -28.02
N ALA A 672 -6.80 -27.65 -27.72
CA ALA A 672 -5.54 -27.76 -28.43
C ALA A 672 -4.93 -29.19 -28.41
N PHE A 673 -5.42 -30.09 -27.56
CA PHE A 673 -4.98 -31.48 -27.45
C PHE A 673 -6.10 -32.52 -27.65
N ALA A 674 -7.35 -32.10 -27.91
CA ALA A 674 -8.52 -32.99 -27.95
C ALA A 674 -8.50 -34.01 -29.12
N ASN A 675 -7.86 -33.65 -30.25
CA ASN A 675 -7.84 -34.46 -31.47
C ASN A 675 -6.59 -35.36 -31.59
N GLY A 676 -5.71 -35.37 -30.59
CA GLY A 676 -4.50 -36.19 -30.57
C GLY A 676 -4.78 -37.64 -30.17
N SER A 677 -4.35 -38.59 -30.99
CA SER A 677 -4.41 -40.02 -30.68
C SER A 677 -3.45 -40.38 -29.54
N GLY A 678 -3.97 -40.45 -28.30
CA GLY A 678 -3.37 -41.21 -27.19
C GLY A 678 -2.03 -40.73 -26.63
N GLY A 679 -1.55 -39.53 -26.98
CA GLY A 679 -0.38 -38.93 -26.35
C GLY A 679 -0.70 -38.38 -24.96
N ASP A 680 0.28 -38.42 -24.06
CA ASP A 680 0.21 -37.76 -22.77
C ASP A 680 -0.13 -36.26 -22.98
N VAL A 681 -1.22 -35.74 -22.41
CA VAL A 681 -1.63 -34.31 -22.47
C VAL A 681 -1.07 -33.55 -21.26
N PRO A 682 -0.51 -32.32 -21.39
CA PRO A 682 -0.03 -31.56 -20.24
C PRO A 682 -1.16 -31.35 -19.23
N SER A 683 -0.82 -31.32 -17.95
CA SER A 683 -1.81 -30.95 -16.94
C SER A 683 -2.21 -29.49 -17.13
N ILE A 684 -3.52 -29.22 -17.08
CA ILE A 684 -4.11 -27.89 -17.27
C ILE A 684 -5.00 -27.60 -16.08
N ASP A 685 -4.68 -26.55 -15.33
CA ASP A 685 -5.49 -26.05 -14.22
C ASP A 685 -5.65 -24.53 -14.34
N ILE A 686 -6.45 -23.93 -13.46
CA ILE A 686 -6.76 -22.51 -13.46
C ILE A 686 -6.01 -21.83 -12.32
N CYS A 687 -5.43 -20.68 -12.63
CA CYS A 687 -4.79 -19.80 -11.67
C CYS A 687 -5.51 -18.45 -11.68
N GLN A 688 -6.01 -18.05 -10.52
CA GLN A 688 -6.61 -16.74 -10.36
C GLN A 688 -5.53 -15.66 -10.24
N LEU A 689 -5.71 -14.56 -10.95
CA LEU A 689 -4.79 -13.42 -10.86
C LEU A 689 -4.93 -12.69 -9.51
N SER A 690 -3.83 -12.10 -9.06
CA SER A 690 -3.75 -11.34 -7.80
C SER A 690 -3.88 -9.85 -8.07
N PHE A 691 -4.55 -9.10 -7.18
CA PHE A 691 -4.69 -7.64 -7.27
C PHE A 691 -4.30 -6.95 -5.95
N PRO A 692 -3.44 -5.92 -5.98
CA PRO A 692 -3.01 -5.22 -4.77
C PRO A 692 -4.10 -4.22 -4.31
N LEU A 693 -4.99 -4.69 -3.44
CA LEU A 693 -6.17 -3.93 -2.98
C LEU A 693 -5.84 -2.77 -2.01
N ASP A 694 -4.58 -2.65 -1.60
CA ASP A 694 -3.99 -1.48 -0.95
C ASP A 694 -3.77 -0.32 -1.94
N ILE A 695 -3.43 -0.64 -3.19
CA ILE A 695 -3.25 0.33 -4.28
C ILE A 695 -4.59 0.60 -4.98
N PHE A 696 -5.29 -0.46 -5.39
CA PHE A 696 -6.60 -0.32 -6.03
C PHE A 696 -7.68 -0.36 -4.96
N ARG A 697 -8.15 0.83 -4.57
CA ARG A 697 -9.16 1.05 -3.55
C ARG A 697 -9.99 2.28 -3.89
N PRO A 698 -11.24 2.38 -3.41
CA PRO A 698 -12.03 3.58 -3.58
C PRO A 698 -11.32 4.79 -2.98
N ARG A 699 -11.45 5.94 -3.65
CA ARG A 699 -10.91 7.23 -3.24
C ARG A 699 -11.97 8.32 -3.42
N ASP A 700 -11.73 9.47 -2.83
CA ASP A 700 -12.56 10.64 -3.07
C ASP A 700 -12.48 11.04 -4.57
N ARG A 701 -13.59 10.80 -5.29
CA ARG A 701 -13.68 11.04 -6.74
C ARG A 701 -13.34 12.48 -7.10
N ARG A 702 -13.78 13.45 -6.29
CA ARG A 702 -13.56 14.87 -6.54
C ARG A 702 -12.07 15.21 -6.43
N ALA A 703 -11.39 14.75 -5.38
CA ALA A 703 -9.95 14.94 -5.19
C ALA A 703 -9.13 14.27 -6.30
N CYS A 704 -9.52 13.07 -6.75
CA CYS A 704 -8.88 12.43 -7.90
C CYS A 704 -9.04 13.27 -9.17
N ARG A 705 -10.24 13.79 -9.46
CA ARG A 705 -10.48 14.66 -10.62
C ARG A 705 -9.67 15.95 -10.56
N GLU A 706 -9.64 16.64 -9.42
CA GLU A 706 -8.85 17.86 -9.21
C GLU A 706 -7.36 17.59 -9.43
N THR A 707 -6.83 16.49 -8.88
CA THR A 707 -5.41 16.11 -9.03
C THR A 707 -5.04 15.74 -10.47
N LEU A 708 -5.96 15.11 -11.21
CA LEU A 708 -5.75 14.69 -12.59
C LEU A 708 -6.07 15.80 -13.61
N GLY A 709 -6.57 16.96 -13.17
CA GLY A 709 -7.02 18.03 -14.07
C GLY A 709 -8.27 17.67 -14.87
N LEU A 710 -9.12 16.79 -14.35
CA LEU A 710 -10.38 16.36 -14.98
C LEU A 710 -11.54 17.22 -14.48
N PRO A 711 -12.56 17.48 -15.32
CA PRO A 711 -13.72 18.29 -14.94
C PRO A 711 -14.53 17.64 -13.81
N LEU A 712 -15.03 18.46 -12.88
CA LEU A 712 -15.75 17.98 -11.70
C LEU A 712 -17.24 17.70 -11.97
N ASP A 713 -17.82 18.36 -12.97
CA ASP A 713 -19.25 18.43 -13.28
C ASP A 713 -19.67 17.55 -14.47
N ARG A 714 -18.73 16.81 -15.07
CA ARG A 714 -18.98 15.92 -16.21
C ARG A 714 -19.08 14.46 -15.78
N PHE A 715 -19.81 13.66 -16.58
CA PHE A 715 -19.85 12.21 -16.47
C PHE A 715 -18.64 11.61 -17.18
N ILE A 716 -17.71 11.01 -16.44
CA ILE A 716 -16.45 10.51 -17.00
C ILE A 716 -16.54 9.02 -17.32
N ILE A 717 -16.41 8.67 -18.60
CA ILE A 717 -16.19 7.30 -19.07
C ILE A 717 -14.70 7.09 -19.31
N LEU A 718 -14.08 6.16 -18.59
CA LEU A 718 -12.70 5.77 -18.84
C LEU A 718 -12.62 4.55 -19.76
N LEU A 719 -11.84 4.67 -20.84
CA LEU A 719 -11.44 3.61 -21.75
C LEU A 719 -9.96 3.27 -21.49
N PRO A 720 -9.64 2.22 -20.71
CA PRO A 720 -8.27 1.87 -20.35
C PRO A 720 -7.60 1.06 -21.48
N ALA A 721 -7.61 1.59 -22.71
CA ALA A 721 -7.05 0.93 -23.88
C ALA A 721 -6.65 1.92 -24.98
N SER A 722 -5.59 1.56 -25.72
CA SER A 722 -5.18 2.29 -26.93
C SER A 722 -6.26 2.21 -28.01
N LEU A 723 -6.60 3.33 -28.65
CA LEU A 723 -7.57 3.38 -29.74
C LEU A 723 -6.98 2.91 -31.08
N GLU A 724 -5.66 2.74 -31.15
CA GLU A 724 -4.98 2.16 -32.32
C GLU A 724 -5.09 0.63 -32.38
N ASP A 725 -5.25 -0.04 -31.24
CA ASP A 725 -5.42 -1.50 -31.19
C ASP A 725 -6.87 -1.85 -31.57
N GLN A 726 -7.08 -2.28 -32.82
CA GLN A 726 -8.41 -2.63 -33.32
C GLN A 726 -9.11 -3.71 -32.48
N ARG A 727 -8.35 -4.66 -31.90
CA ARG A 727 -8.89 -5.69 -31.00
C ARG A 727 -9.50 -5.09 -29.74
N LYS A 728 -8.99 -3.94 -29.28
CA LYS A 728 -9.55 -3.23 -28.12
C LYS A 728 -10.85 -2.49 -28.42
N GLY A 729 -11.24 -2.37 -29.70
CA GLY A 729 -12.60 -1.95 -30.11
C GLY A 729 -13.00 -0.51 -29.75
N GLY A 730 -12.03 0.34 -29.38
CA GLY A 730 -12.31 1.69 -28.88
C GLY A 730 -13.00 2.60 -29.92
N THR A 731 -12.47 2.64 -31.15
CA THR A 731 -13.02 3.50 -32.21
C THR A 731 -14.47 3.15 -32.59
N PRO A 732 -14.85 1.87 -32.82
CA PRO A 732 -16.25 1.51 -33.02
C PRO A 732 -17.17 1.93 -31.86
N LEU A 733 -16.72 1.83 -30.61
CA LEU A 733 -17.50 2.26 -29.45
C LEU A 733 -17.73 3.77 -29.45
N LEU A 734 -16.71 4.59 -29.71
CA LEU A 734 -16.85 6.05 -29.76
C LEU A 734 -17.91 6.47 -30.78
N ASN A 735 -17.91 5.84 -31.96
CA ASN A 735 -18.92 6.08 -33.00
C ASN A 735 -20.34 5.66 -32.60
N ALA A 736 -20.49 4.66 -31.74
CA ALA A 736 -21.78 4.26 -31.21
C ALA A 736 -22.26 5.23 -30.12
N LEU A 737 -21.36 5.68 -29.25
CA LEU A 737 -21.66 6.65 -28.19
C LEU A 737 -22.06 8.02 -28.74
N SER A 738 -21.46 8.49 -29.84
CA SER A 738 -21.82 9.78 -30.45
C SER A 738 -23.22 9.83 -31.06
N ARG A 739 -23.89 8.68 -31.20
CA ARG A 739 -25.29 8.57 -31.65
C ARG A 739 -26.28 8.60 -30.49
N LEU A 740 -25.79 8.62 -29.25
CA LEU A 740 -26.61 8.67 -28.04
C LEU A 740 -26.73 10.10 -27.51
N GLU A 741 -27.84 10.41 -26.85
CA GLU A 741 -28.05 11.69 -26.17
C GLU A 741 -27.38 11.66 -24.79
N LEU A 742 -26.08 12.00 -24.75
CA LEU A 742 -25.23 11.97 -23.56
C LEU A 742 -24.54 13.35 -23.35
N PRO A 743 -25.28 14.40 -22.93
CA PRO A 743 -24.87 15.80 -23.07
C PRO A 743 -23.68 16.23 -22.19
N ASP A 744 -23.41 15.51 -21.10
CA ASP A 744 -22.37 15.82 -20.11
C ASP A 744 -21.24 14.76 -20.07
N VAL A 745 -21.21 13.82 -21.02
CA VAL A 745 -20.20 12.75 -21.04
C VAL A 745 -18.86 13.27 -21.54
N LEU A 746 -17.80 12.91 -20.83
CA LEU A 746 -16.41 13.04 -21.25
C LEU A 746 -15.79 11.64 -21.31
N VAL A 747 -15.23 11.27 -22.46
CA VAL A 747 -14.45 10.05 -22.58
C VAL A 747 -12.99 10.36 -22.28
N VAL A 748 -12.37 9.54 -21.42
CA VAL A 748 -10.93 9.59 -21.11
C VAL A 748 -10.31 8.30 -21.60
N THR A 749 -9.23 8.36 -22.37
CA THR A 749 -8.55 7.16 -22.89
C THR A 749 -7.08 7.10 -22.49
N LEU A 750 -6.60 5.88 -22.27
CA LEU A 750 -5.18 5.58 -22.03
C LEU A 750 -4.52 5.02 -23.29
N GLY A 751 -3.23 5.29 -23.48
CA GLY A 751 -2.47 4.82 -24.64
C GLY A 751 -2.55 5.75 -25.86
N ALA A 752 -2.24 5.19 -27.03
CA ALA A 752 -2.19 5.93 -28.28
C ALA A 752 -3.59 6.10 -28.91
N VAL A 753 -3.74 7.15 -29.72
CA VAL A 753 -4.97 7.44 -30.47
C VAL A 753 -4.58 7.60 -31.93
N ALA A 754 -5.22 6.84 -32.80
CA ALA A 754 -4.97 6.91 -34.24
C ALA A 754 -5.26 8.32 -34.76
N GLN A 755 -4.45 8.80 -35.70
CA GLN A 755 -4.71 10.09 -36.36
C GLN A 755 -6.06 10.06 -37.09
N GLY A 756 -6.89 11.09 -36.90
CA GLY A 756 -8.15 11.28 -37.63
C GLY A 756 -9.40 10.65 -37.01
N VAL A 757 -9.37 10.25 -35.73
CA VAL A 757 -10.58 9.81 -35.00
C VAL A 757 -11.46 11.04 -34.68
N GLU A 758 -12.46 11.33 -35.52
CA GLU A 758 -13.53 12.27 -35.20
C GLU A 758 -14.59 11.57 -34.34
N ALA A 759 -14.45 11.65 -33.02
CA ALA A 759 -15.27 10.87 -32.10
C ALA A 759 -16.72 11.35 -31.97
N GLY A 760 -17.04 12.59 -32.36
CA GLY A 760 -18.38 13.18 -32.15
C GLY A 760 -18.80 13.30 -30.68
N ILE A 761 -17.88 13.06 -29.75
CA ILE A 761 -18.03 13.11 -28.29
C ILE A 761 -16.74 13.69 -27.69
N ASP A 762 -16.84 14.39 -26.56
CA ASP A 762 -15.68 14.98 -25.90
C ASP A 762 -14.69 13.87 -25.46
N LEU A 763 -13.43 14.00 -25.87
CA LEU A 763 -12.39 13.00 -25.64
C LEU A 763 -11.11 13.65 -25.08
N VAL A 764 -10.57 13.10 -23.99
CA VAL A 764 -9.28 13.45 -23.40
C VAL A 764 -8.35 12.24 -23.47
N GLN A 765 -7.16 12.43 -24.03
CA GLN A 765 -6.12 11.42 -24.08
C GLN A 765 -5.03 11.73 -23.04
N LEU A 766 -4.71 10.73 -22.21
CA LEU A 766 -3.67 10.87 -21.16
C LEU A 766 -2.37 10.12 -21.47
N GLY A 767 -2.30 9.42 -22.61
CA GLY A 767 -1.15 8.60 -22.99
C GLY A 767 -1.00 7.35 -22.12
N PHE A 768 0.17 6.73 -22.19
CA PHE A 768 0.48 5.55 -21.37
C PHE A 768 0.84 5.94 -19.94
N ILE A 769 0.22 5.28 -18.96
CA ILE A 769 0.51 5.47 -17.54
C ILE A 769 0.92 4.12 -16.95
N TYR A 770 2.15 4.04 -16.48
CA TYR A 770 2.73 2.82 -15.89
C TYR A 770 2.65 2.79 -14.36
N ASP A 771 2.39 3.95 -13.74
CA ASP A 771 2.28 4.08 -12.29
C ASP A 771 0.92 3.58 -11.79
N GLN A 772 0.91 2.45 -11.07
CA GLN A 772 -0.33 1.83 -10.59
C GLN A 772 -1.16 2.74 -9.65
N PRO A 773 -0.57 3.50 -8.70
CA PRO A 773 -1.31 4.50 -7.92
C PRO A 773 -2.04 5.53 -8.78
N ARG A 774 -1.38 6.10 -9.81
CA ARG A 774 -2.01 7.05 -10.73
C ARG A 774 -3.13 6.40 -11.57
N VAL A 775 -2.93 5.17 -12.03
CA VAL A 775 -3.99 4.39 -12.70
C VAL A 775 -5.19 4.17 -11.76
N ALA A 776 -4.94 3.86 -10.49
CA ALA A 776 -6.00 3.69 -9.49
C ALA A 776 -6.77 4.99 -9.19
N MET A 777 -6.09 6.16 -9.22
CA MET A 777 -6.76 7.47 -9.16
C MET A 777 -7.65 7.71 -10.36
N LEU A 778 -7.21 7.31 -11.56
CA LEU A 778 -8.00 7.42 -12.79
C LEU A 778 -9.27 6.57 -12.74
N TYR A 779 -9.15 5.32 -12.29
CA TYR A 779 -10.32 4.49 -12.06
C TYR A 779 -11.27 5.15 -11.05
N SER A 780 -10.76 5.66 -9.93
CA SER A 780 -11.57 6.33 -8.89
C SER A 780 -12.20 7.66 -9.35
N ALA A 781 -11.58 8.35 -10.32
CA ALA A 781 -12.09 9.60 -10.90
C ALA A 781 -13.25 9.38 -11.88
N ALA A 782 -13.28 8.22 -12.53
CA ALA A 782 -14.30 7.86 -13.51
C ALA A 782 -15.65 7.54 -12.85
N ASP A 783 -16.75 7.80 -13.58
CA ASP A 783 -18.09 7.33 -13.19
C ASP A 783 -18.38 5.93 -13.72
N LEU A 784 -17.72 5.56 -14.83
CA LEU A 784 -17.86 4.29 -15.50
C LEU A 784 -16.55 3.93 -16.21
N VAL A 785 -16.16 2.66 -16.16
CA VAL A 785 -15.07 2.13 -17.00
C VAL A 785 -15.66 1.23 -18.07
N VAL A 786 -15.27 1.43 -19.33
CA VAL A 786 -15.78 0.62 -20.44
C VAL A 786 -14.62 -0.05 -21.17
N GLY A 787 -14.73 -1.36 -21.35
CA GLY A 787 -13.74 -2.17 -22.08
C GLY A 787 -14.35 -2.77 -23.35
N PRO A 788 -14.11 -2.18 -24.53
CA PRO A 788 -14.66 -2.65 -25.80
C PRO A 788 -13.84 -3.76 -26.48
N SER A 789 -13.01 -4.49 -25.73
CA SER A 789 -12.20 -5.59 -26.27
C SER A 789 -13.08 -6.67 -26.89
N THR A 790 -12.88 -7.00 -28.16
CA THR A 790 -13.54 -8.14 -28.82
C THR A 790 -12.84 -9.47 -28.53
N SER A 791 -11.60 -9.41 -28.03
CA SER A 791 -10.82 -10.56 -27.59
C SER A 791 -9.94 -10.21 -26.39
N GLU A 792 -10.07 -10.97 -25.30
CA GLU A 792 -9.37 -10.74 -24.04
C GLU A 792 -9.22 -12.06 -23.26
N THR A 793 -8.00 -12.42 -22.84
CA THR A 793 -7.81 -13.67 -22.07
C THR A 793 -8.40 -13.59 -20.66
N PHE A 794 -8.47 -12.39 -20.08
CA PHE A 794 -9.09 -12.13 -18.78
C PHE A 794 -9.75 -10.74 -18.67
N GLY A 795 -8.97 -9.66 -18.74
CA GLY A 795 -9.46 -8.29 -18.58
C GLY A 795 -9.20 -7.69 -17.19
N GLN A 796 -7.93 -7.59 -16.81
CA GLN A 796 -7.50 -7.08 -15.50
C GLN A 796 -8.04 -5.68 -15.17
N VAL A 797 -8.18 -4.82 -16.18
CA VAL A 797 -8.66 -3.44 -16.03
C VAL A 797 -10.04 -3.37 -15.39
N PHE A 798 -10.88 -4.39 -15.60
CA PHE A 798 -12.20 -4.45 -14.97
C PHE A 798 -12.08 -4.67 -13.46
N ILE A 799 -11.27 -5.66 -13.03
CA ILE A 799 -11.06 -5.92 -11.61
C ILE A 799 -10.38 -4.72 -10.92
N GLU A 800 -9.42 -4.06 -11.57
CA GLU A 800 -8.78 -2.84 -11.04
C GLU A 800 -9.78 -1.70 -10.85
N ALA A 801 -10.67 -1.48 -11.82
CA ALA A 801 -11.73 -0.48 -11.75
C ALA A 801 -12.73 -0.78 -10.64
N ILE A 802 -13.22 -2.02 -10.57
CA ILE A 802 -14.16 -2.48 -9.55
C ILE A 802 -13.52 -2.36 -8.15
N ALA A 803 -12.24 -2.72 -8.02
CA ALA A 803 -11.47 -2.54 -6.78
C ALA A 803 -11.42 -1.06 -6.35
N CYS A 804 -11.38 -0.12 -7.29
CA CYS A 804 -11.45 1.32 -7.05
C CYS A 804 -12.87 1.86 -6.83
N GLY A 805 -13.88 0.98 -6.79
CA GLY A 805 -15.26 1.36 -6.57
C GLY A 805 -15.96 1.91 -7.81
N THR A 806 -15.44 1.65 -9.01
CA THR A 806 -16.00 2.16 -10.26
C THR A 806 -16.68 1.03 -11.03
N PRO A 807 -18.00 1.13 -11.31
CA PRO A 807 -18.71 0.14 -12.13
C PRO A 807 -18.10 0.01 -13.52
N VAL A 808 -18.30 -1.15 -14.13
CA VAL A 808 -17.72 -1.48 -15.44
C VAL A 808 -18.76 -1.88 -16.48
N ALA A 809 -18.45 -1.72 -17.76
CA ALA A 809 -19.18 -2.34 -18.85
C ALA A 809 -18.23 -2.95 -19.89
N GLY A 810 -18.60 -4.09 -20.48
CA GLY A 810 -17.79 -4.75 -21.49
C GLY A 810 -18.57 -5.83 -22.25
N TYR A 811 -17.98 -6.37 -23.31
CA TYR A 811 -18.57 -7.49 -24.04
C TYR A 811 -18.49 -8.78 -23.22
N ALA A 812 -19.50 -9.65 -23.38
CA ALA A 812 -19.48 -11.00 -22.83
C ALA A 812 -18.57 -11.94 -23.66
N VAL A 813 -17.27 -11.65 -23.69
CA VAL A 813 -16.27 -12.42 -24.47
C VAL A 813 -15.21 -13.02 -23.57
N ALA A 814 -14.82 -14.26 -23.89
CA ALA A 814 -13.67 -14.92 -23.28
C ALA A 814 -13.60 -14.73 -21.75
N GLY A 815 -12.46 -14.32 -21.20
CA GLY A 815 -12.29 -14.13 -19.76
C GLY A 815 -13.01 -12.92 -19.15
N VAL A 816 -13.57 -12.00 -19.97
CA VAL A 816 -14.33 -10.84 -19.47
C VAL A 816 -15.58 -11.29 -18.70
N ARG A 817 -16.14 -12.45 -19.06
CA ARG A 817 -17.27 -13.06 -18.35
C ARG A 817 -16.96 -13.42 -16.89
N GLU A 818 -15.68 -13.64 -16.59
CA GLU A 818 -15.21 -13.93 -15.23
C GLU A 818 -14.78 -12.65 -14.51
N ALA A 819 -14.28 -11.65 -15.25
CA ALA A 819 -13.87 -10.36 -14.69
C ALA A 819 -15.07 -9.46 -14.32
N ILE A 820 -16.16 -9.50 -15.10
CA ILE A 820 -17.38 -8.72 -14.85
C ILE A 820 -18.48 -9.65 -14.37
N ARG A 821 -18.94 -9.46 -13.14
CA ARG A 821 -20.13 -10.14 -12.63
C ARG A 821 -21.35 -9.30 -12.94
N ASP A 822 -22.05 -9.67 -14.00
CA ASP A 822 -23.21 -8.95 -14.52
C ASP A 822 -24.27 -8.65 -13.43
N GLY A 823 -24.72 -7.41 -13.37
CA GLY A 823 -25.67 -6.91 -12.37
C GLY A 823 -25.09 -6.67 -10.97
N ILE A 824 -23.84 -7.05 -10.71
CA ILE A 824 -23.16 -6.91 -9.40
C ILE A 824 -22.02 -5.91 -9.49
N THR A 825 -21.07 -6.14 -10.40
CA THR A 825 -19.86 -5.31 -10.55
C THR A 825 -19.95 -4.38 -11.76
N GLY A 826 -20.88 -4.67 -12.67
CA GLY A 826 -21.03 -3.98 -13.94
C GLY A 826 -22.09 -4.62 -14.82
N VAL A 827 -22.07 -4.29 -16.11
CA VAL A 827 -22.99 -4.83 -17.11
C VAL A 827 -22.23 -5.47 -18.27
N LEU A 828 -22.61 -6.69 -18.63
CA LEU A 828 -22.17 -7.35 -19.84
C LEU A 828 -23.10 -6.99 -21.00
N ALA A 829 -22.54 -6.52 -22.11
CA ALA A 829 -23.30 -6.29 -23.33
C ALA A 829 -23.83 -7.61 -23.92
N ALA A 830 -25.05 -7.57 -24.47
CA ALA A 830 -25.75 -8.75 -24.97
C ALA A 830 -25.00 -9.46 -26.11
N ASP A 831 -24.41 -8.68 -27.02
CA ASP A 831 -23.66 -9.16 -28.18
C ASP A 831 -22.36 -8.36 -28.37
N ILE A 832 -21.44 -8.89 -29.17
CA ILE A 832 -20.20 -8.22 -29.60
C ILE A 832 -20.52 -7.18 -30.70
N ASP A 833 -21.35 -6.20 -30.37
CA ASP A 833 -21.75 -5.10 -31.23
C ASP A 833 -21.61 -3.75 -30.51
N PRO A 834 -21.00 -2.72 -31.12
CA PRO A 834 -20.82 -1.41 -30.49
C PRO A 834 -22.13 -0.79 -29.99
N SER A 835 -23.26 -1.04 -30.65
CA SER A 835 -24.57 -0.50 -30.23
C SER A 835 -25.09 -1.18 -28.98
N CYS A 836 -24.85 -2.49 -28.83
CA CYS A 836 -25.17 -3.24 -27.61
C CYS A 836 -24.32 -2.74 -26.42
N LEU A 837 -23.03 -2.48 -26.62
CA LEU A 837 -22.18 -1.93 -25.57
C LEU A 837 -22.54 -0.48 -25.23
N ALA A 838 -22.86 0.36 -26.22
CA ALA A 838 -23.36 1.71 -26.00
C ALA A 838 -24.69 1.70 -25.23
N SER A 839 -25.56 0.72 -25.47
CA SER A 839 -26.80 0.53 -24.70
C SER A 839 -26.53 0.18 -23.23
N ALA A 840 -25.52 -0.64 -22.95
CA ALA A 840 -25.09 -0.93 -21.57
C ALA A 840 -24.54 0.34 -20.87
N VAL A 841 -23.80 1.18 -21.60
CA VAL A 841 -23.33 2.49 -21.12
C VAL A 841 -24.51 3.41 -20.81
N GLN A 842 -25.46 3.57 -21.74
CA GLN A 842 -26.65 4.39 -21.54
C GLN A 842 -27.47 3.92 -20.34
N TYR A 843 -27.64 2.61 -20.20
CA TYR A 843 -28.34 1.99 -19.07
C TYR A 843 -27.69 2.35 -17.74
N LEU A 844 -26.36 2.22 -17.64
CA LEU A 844 -25.64 2.59 -16.43
C LEU A 844 -25.65 4.10 -16.22
N TYR A 845 -25.48 4.92 -17.24
CA TYR A 845 -25.55 6.39 -17.18
C TYR A 845 -26.88 6.90 -16.60
N ASN A 846 -28.00 6.31 -17.03
CA ASN A 846 -29.34 6.67 -16.56
C ASN A 846 -29.68 6.20 -15.13
N ARG A 847 -28.81 5.41 -14.47
CA ARG A 847 -29.06 4.81 -13.15
C ARG A 847 -27.97 5.12 -12.12
N PRO A 848 -27.91 6.35 -11.58
CA PRO A 848 -26.90 6.75 -10.60
C PRO A 848 -27.00 5.97 -9.28
N ASP A 849 -28.21 5.58 -8.88
CA ASP A 849 -28.50 4.70 -7.75
C ASP A 849 -27.86 3.32 -7.92
N LEU A 850 -28.07 2.69 -9.08
CA LEU A 850 -27.48 1.39 -9.38
C LEU A 850 -25.96 1.47 -9.41
N ARG A 851 -25.37 2.51 -10.00
CA ARG A 851 -23.91 2.70 -10.02
C ARG A 851 -23.34 2.84 -8.61
N ARG A 852 -24.00 3.62 -7.75
CA ARG A 852 -23.61 3.75 -6.34
C ARG A 852 -23.66 2.40 -5.64
N ASP A 853 -24.72 1.62 -5.83
CA ASP A 853 -24.86 0.34 -5.15
C ASP A 853 -23.82 -0.69 -5.68
N MET A 854 -23.55 -0.70 -6.99
CA MET A 854 -22.48 -1.48 -7.64
C MET A 854 -21.08 -1.14 -7.10
N THR A 855 -20.81 0.09 -6.67
CA THR A 855 -19.54 0.45 -6.00
C THR A 855 -19.31 -0.43 -4.78
N HIS A 856 -20.33 -0.63 -3.95
CA HIS A 856 -20.21 -1.42 -2.72
C HIS A 856 -20.19 -2.92 -3.00
N TRP A 857 -21.13 -3.41 -3.81
CA TRP A 857 -21.20 -4.83 -4.15
C TRP A 857 -19.93 -5.28 -4.90
N GLY A 858 -19.48 -4.46 -5.86
CA GLY A 858 -18.27 -4.69 -6.62
C GLY A 858 -17.02 -4.74 -5.77
N ARG A 859 -16.83 -3.75 -4.88
CA ARG A 859 -15.69 -3.76 -3.95
C ARG A 859 -15.70 -5.00 -3.06
N SER A 860 -16.86 -5.35 -2.50
CA SER A 860 -16.98 -6.54 -1.65
C SER A 860 -16.67 -7.83 -2.42
N PHE A 861 -17.15 -7.95 -3.66
CA PHE A 861 -16.85 -9.09 -4.52
C PHE A 861 -15.35 -9.21 -4.81
N VAL A 862 -14.68 -8.11 -5.14
CA VAL A 862 -13.23 -8.11 -5.40
C VAL A 862 -12.42 -8.44 -4.15
N GLU A 863 -12.79 -7.91 -2.97
CA GLU A 863 -12.12 -8.25 -1.72
C GLU A 863 -12.28 -9.72 -1.34
N ASN A 864 -13.44 -10.30 -1.64
CA ASN A 864 -13.73 -11.71 -1.38
C ASN A 864 -12.99 -12.62 -2.36
N GLU A 865 -13.07 -12.33 -3.66
CA GLU A 865 -12.66 -13.28 -4.69
C GLU A 865 -11.26 -12.99 -5.24
N TRP A 866 -10.83 -11.73 -5.36
CA TRP A 866 -9.65 -11.31 -6.15
C TRP A 866 -8.50 -10.72 -5.30
N SER A 867 -8.54 -10.88 -3.99
CA SER A 867 -7.46 -10.46 -3.09
C SER A 867 -6.19 -11.32 -3.29
N GLU A 868 -5.06 -10.83 -2.80
CA GLU A 868 -3.80 -11.59 -2.79
C GLU A 868 -3.92 -12.92 -2.04
N PHE A 869 -4.77 -12.94 -1.00
CA PHE A 869 -5.05 -14.14 -0.20
C PHE A 869 -5.83 -15.17 -1.01
N SER A 870 -6.87 -14.73 -1.73
CA SER A 870 -7.66 -15.61 -2.59
C SER A 870 -6.83 -16.14 -3.77
N ALA A 871 -6.05 -15.28 -4.42
CA ALA A 871 -5.19 -15.67 -5.53
C ALA A 871 -4.16 -16.73 -5.10
N TYR A 872 -3.53 -16.56 -3.94
CA TYR A 872 -2.64 -17.57 -3.38
C TYR A 872 -3.36 -18.89 -3.10
N ARG A 873 -4.55 -18.86 -2.48
CA ARG A 873 -5.34 -20.07 -2.23
C ARG A 873 -5.62 -20.85 -3.52
N HIS A 874 -6.05 -20.16 -4.58
CA HIS A 874 -6.34 -20.80 -5.86
C HIS A 874 -5.07 -21.43 -6.47
N LEU A 875 -3.95 -20.73 -6.44
CA LEU A 875 -2.67 -21.29 -6.89
C LEU A 875 -2.26 -22.49 -6.03
N PHE A 876 -2.41 -22.41 -4.71
CA PHE A 876 -2.09 -23.48 -3.77
C PHE A 876 -2.93 -24.75 -4.06
N LEU A 877 -4.23 -24.58 -4.30
CA LEU A 877 -5.13 -25.68 -4.67
C LEU A 877 -4.76 -26.31 -6.01
N ALA A 878 -4.45 -25.49 -7.02
CA ALA A 878 -3.96 -25.97 -8.30
C ALA A 878 -2.68 -26.79 -8.11
N LEU A 879 -1.69 -26.26 -7.38
CA LEU A 879 -0.45 -26.99 -7.06
C LEU A 879 -0.72 -28.33 -6.39
N ARG A 880 -1.65 -28.40 -5.43
CA ARG A 880 -2.01 -29.67 -4.75
C ARG A 880 -2.69 -30.67 -5.69
N ARG A 881 -3.58 -30.23 -6.58
CA ARG A 881 -4.22 -31.10 -7.58
C ARG A 881 -3.23 -31.66 -8.59
N LEU A 882 -2.29 -30.81 -9.02
CA LEU A 882 -1.28 -31.13 -10.02
C LEU A 882 -0.16 -32.03 -9.48
N ALA A 883 0.09 -31.98 -8.16
CA ALA A 883 1.27 -32.58 -7.55
C ALA A 883 1.25 -34.11 -7.35
N ASN A 884 0.17 -34.85 -7.70
CA ASN A 884 0.04 -36.32 -7.56
C ASN A 884 1.11 -36.96 -6.63
N ALA A 885 0.95 -36.73 -5.33
CA ALA A 885 1.67 -37.29 -4.19
C ALA A 885 3.19 -37.04 -4.00
N ASP A 886 4.02 -36.70 -5.00
CA ASP A 886 5.49 -36.81 -4.82
C ASP A 886 6.33 -35.52 -4.91
N VAL A 887 5.89 -34.46 -5.60
CA VAL A 887 6.83 -33.40 -6.02
C VAL A 887 7.10 -32.32 -4.96
N PHE A 888 6.07 -31.78 -4.29
CA PHE A 888 6.28 -30.70 -3.31
C PHE A 888 6.00 -31.04 -1.87
N LYS A 889 5.15 -32.04 -1.60
CA LYS A 889 4.73 -32.38 -0.23
C LYS A 889 4.33 -31.13 0.57
N LEU A 890 3.67 -30.14 -0.03
CA LEU A 890 3.23 -28.95 0.70
C LEU A 890 2.28 -29.38 1.82
N LYS A 891 2.51 -28.86 3.03
CA LYS A 891 1.52 -28.97 4.10
C LYS A 891 0.22 -28.35 3.61
N PRO A 892 -0.97 -28.93 3.87
CA PRO A 892 -2.27 -28.36 3.52
C PRO A 892 -2.62 -27.13 4.35
N LYS A 893 -1.64 -26.28 4.66
CA LYS A 893 -1.78 -25.10 5.51
C LYS A 893 -1.57 -23.86 4.67
N ILE A 894 -2.55 -22.97 4.69
CA ILE A 894 -2.36 -21.62 4.19
C ILE A 894 -2.28 -20.71 5.42
N SER A 895 -1.13 -20.06 5.56
CA SER A 895 -0.94 -19.03 6.57
C SER A 895 -0.17 -17.89 5.95
N PHE A 896 -0.60 -16.68 6.26
CA PHE A 896 0.10 -15.48 5.82
C PHE A 896 0.84 -14.93 7.01
N LEU A 897 2.09 -14.57 6.78
CA LEU A 897 2.83 -13.84 7.79
C LEU A 897 2.05 -12.55 8.07
N PRO A 898 1.93 -12.13 9.34
CA PRO A 898 1.52 -10.75 9.60
C PRO A 898 2.43 -9.86 8.75
N ASP A 899 1.86 -8.82 8.12
CA ASP A 899 2.66 -7.82 7.40
C ASP A 899 3.91 -7.60 8.21
N THR A 900 5.09 -7.92 7.65
CA THR A 900 6.34 -7.76 8.39
C THR A 900 6.23 -6.37 8.96
N PRO A 901 6.17 -6.19 10.30
CA PRO A 901 6.33 -4.85 10.83
C PRO A 901 7.59 -4.39 10.14
N ALA A 902 7.54 -3.26 9.42
CA ALA A 902 8.75 -2.67 8.85
C ALA A 902 9.83 -2.89 9.90
N PRO A 903 10.86 -3.71 9.60
CA PRO A 903 11.60 -4.52 10.56
C PRO A 903 11.78 -3.67 11.79
N PRO A 904 11.16 -4.01 12.94
CA PRO A 904 10.75 -3.04 13.97
C PRO A 904 11.86 -2.05 14.07
N ARG A 905 11.71 -0.84 13.46
CA ARG A 905 12.82 0.03 13.01
C ARG A 905 13.95 -0.32 13.94
N ARG A 906 14.95 -1.12 13.51
CA ARG A 906 15.94 -1.75 14.44
C ARG A 906 16.06 -0.73 15.51
N GLU A 907 15.56 -0.99 16.73
CA GLU A 907 15.70 0.00 17.78
C GLU A 907 17.17 0.27 17.68
N SER A 908 17.53 1.43 17.12
CA SER A 908 18.92 1.76 16.96
C SER A 908 19.19 1.98 18.40
N VAL A 909 19.78 0.96 18.99
CA VAL A 909 20.17 0.91 20.37
C VAL A 909 20.89 2.22 20.54
N TRP A 910 20.18 3.19 21.13
CA TRP A 910 20.75 4.45 21.52
C TRP A 910 21.52 4.08 22.76
N ARG A 911 22.71 3.50 22.54
CA ARG A 911 23.73 3.15 23.53
C ARG A 911 24.97 2.62 22.79
N GLY A 912 25.89 3.53 22.49
CA GLY A 912 27.28 3.21 22.13
C GLY A 912 27.91 4.11 21.06
N SER A 913 28.60 5.16 21.50
CA SER A 913 29.75 5.87 20.88
C SER A 913 30.05 5.66 19.38
N CYS A 914 29.23 6.23 18.49
CA CYS A 914 29.63 7.12 17.39
C CYS A 914 28.62 7.09 16.23
N ALA A 915 27.80 8.14 16.13
CA ALA A 915 26.88 8.35 15.00
C ALA A 915 27.51 9.31 13.98
N TRP A 916 27.40 9.00 12.69
CA TRP A 916 27.87 9.87 11.60
C TRP A 916 26.71 10.59 10.89
N ARG A 917 26.99 11.76 10.31
CA ARG A 917 26.03 12.54 9.51
C ARG A 917 26.72 13.14 8.28
N PRO A 918 26.22 12.92 7.06
CA PRO A 918 26.77 13.59 5.88
C PRO A 918 26.49 15.10 5.91
N ARG A 919 27.43 15.89 5.40
CA ARG A 919 27.34 17.36 5.33
C ARG A 919 27.31 17.85 3.91
N HIS A 920 28.43 17.74 3.21
CA HIS A 920 28.59 18.19 1.83
C HIS A 920 29.22 17.08 1.00
N GLY A 921 29.01 17.09 -0.32
CA GLY A 921 29.52 16.04 -1.20
C GLY A 921 28.92 14.65 -0.93
N PHE A 922 27.68 14.57 -0.43
CA PHE A 922 26.92 13.32 -0.35
C PHE A 922 25.49 13.51 -0.86
N SER A 923 24.93 12.48 -1.47
CA SER A 923 23.51 12.42 -1.85
C SER A 923 22.60 12.22 -0.63
N VAL A 924 21.29 12.32 -0.87
CA VAL A 924 20.27 11.89 0.10
C VAL A 924 20.40 10.37 0.34
N VAL A 925 19.76 9.85 1.38
CA VAL A 925 19.70 8.38 1.54
C VAL A 925 18.91 7.84 0.37
N GLU A 926 19.52 6.93 -0.36
CA GLU A 926 18.90 6.20 -1.44
C GLU A 926 18.80 4.72 -1.06
N SER A 927 17.82 4.03 -1.64
CA SER A 927 17.66 2.60 -1.52
C SER A 927 17.59 1.99 -2.92
N ALA A 928 18.35 0.94 -3.12
CA ALA A 928 18.32 0.11 -4.30
C ALA A 928 18.31 -1.36 -3.85
N PRO A 929 17.17 -1.86 -3.32
CA PRO A 929 17.09 -3.21 -2.73
C PRO A 929 17.46 -4.32 -3.72
N ARG A 930 17.25 -4.09 -5.01
CA ARG A 930 17.67 -4.99 -6.10
C ARG A 930 19.18 -5.22 -6.18
N HIS A 931 20.00 -4.32 -5.63
CA HIS A 931 21.46 -4.42 -5.56
C HIS A 931 21.96 -4.68 -4.12
N GLY A 932 21.05 -5.06 -3.20
CA GLY A 932 21.38 -5.28 -1.78
C GLY A 932 21.86 -4.01 -1.08
N LEU A 933 21.27 -2.85 -1.42
CA LEU A 933 21.58 -1.54 -0.86
C LEU A 933 20.30 -0.94 -0.27
N ASP A 934 20.04 -1.17 1.01
CA ASP A 934 18.80 -0.68 1.65
C ASP A 934 18.91 0.80 2.06
N ASP A 935 20.08 1.23 2.52
CA ASP A 935 20.39 2.61 2.88
C ASP A 935 21.82 2.95 2.46
N PHE A 936 21.99 3.74 1.41
CA PHE A 936 23.32 4.20 0.95
C PHE A 936 23.31 5.64 0.50
N ARG A 937 24.51 6.20 0.30
CA ARG A 937 24.69 7.55 -0.27
C ARG A 937 25.85 7.55 -1.26
N TRP A 938 25.65 8.12 -2.43
CA TRP A 938 26.74 8.58 -3.28
C TRP A 938 27.56 9.67 -2.60
N ALA A 939 28.88 9.52 -2.59
CA ALA A 939 29.82 10.60 -2.36
C ALA A 939 30.08 11.32 -3.69
N PHE A 940 29.84 12.63 -3.71
CA PHE A 940 30.13 13.48 -4.85
C PHE A 940 31.59 13.94 -4.78
N GLY A 941 32.33 13.75 -5.88
CA GLY A 941 33.74 14.14 -5.97
C GLY A 941 33.91 15.62 -6.34
N PRO A 942 35.10 16.21 -6.12
CA PRO A 942 36.26 15.61 -5.46
C PRO A 942 36.15 15.53 -3.93
N ASP A 943 35.30 16.33 -3.28
CA ASP A 943 35.34 16.50 -1.82
C ASP A 943 33.98 16.17 -1.17
N ALA A 944 33.98 15.19 -0.27
CA ALA A 944 32.83 14.80 0.53
C ALA A 944 33.12 14.93 2.03
N PHE A 945 32.17 15.45 2.80
CA PHE A 945 32.33 15.79 4.22
C PHE A 945 31.24 15.12 5.06
N ALA A 946 31.64 14.47 6.13
CA ALA A 946 30.79 13.81 7.11
C ALA A 946 31.17 14.26 8.52
N GLU A 947 30.19 14.40 9.41
CA GLU A 947 30.40 14.61 10.84
C GLU A 947 30.37 13.27 11.56
N ILE A 948 31.26 13.05 12.52
CA ILE A 948 31.27 11.88 13.41
C ILE A 948 31.28 12.39 14.84
N SER A 949 30.30 11.96 15.65
CA SER A 949 30.24 12.33 17.06
C SER A 949 30.97 11.30 17.92
N ALA A 950 31.90 11.70 18.79
CA ALA A 950 32.54 10.83 19.77
C ALA A 950 32.20 11.26 21.21
N ASP A 951 31.91 10.30 22.09
CA ASP A 951 31.48 10.61 23.47
C ASP A 951 32.62 11.11 24.35
N THR A 952 33.85 10.70 24.06
CA THR A 952 35.06 11.10 24.79
C THR A 952 36.18 11.36 23.80
N ARG A 953 37.08 12.30 24.14
CA ARG A 953 38.30 12.52 23.37
C ARG A 953 39.17 11.26 23.40
N GLY A 954 39.72 10.86 22.26
CA GLY A 954 40.62 9.72 22.16
C GLY A 954 40.80 9.18 20.75
N ILE A 955 41.66 8.18 20.60
CA ILE A 955 41.87 7.49 19.32
C ILE A 955 40.72 6.52 19.06
N HIS A 956 40.09 6.65 17.90
CA HIS A 956 39.01 5.81 17.42
C HIS A 956 39.37 5.25 16.04
N THR A 957 39.08 3.97 15.79
CA THR A 957 39.13 3.38 14.45
C THR A 957 37.86 3.74 13.70
N VAL A 958 37.99 4.60 12.68
CA VAL A 958 36.91 4.95 11.74
C VAL A 958 36.84 3.90 10.64
N VAL A 959 35.67 3.29 10.45
CA VAL A 959 35.37 2.29 9.43
C VAL A 959 34.42 2.89 8.40
N ILE A 960 34.79 2.91 7.12
CA ILE A 960 33.94 3.39 6.02
C ILE A 960 33.60 2.24 5.09
N GLY A 961 32.33 1.86 5.02
CA GLY A 961 31.82 0.93 4.02
C GLY A 961 31.57 1.63 2.69
N TYR A 962 32.14 1.10 1.61
CA TYR A 962 32.02 1.70 0.28
C TYR A 962 31.85 0.67 -0.85
N ARG A 963 31.33 1.15 -1.98
CA ARG A 963 31.40 0.49 -3.29
C ARG A 963 31.96 1.48 -4.32
N ASN A 964 33.02 1.10 -5.02
CA ASN A 964 33.74 1.98 -5.93
C ASN A 964 33.56 1.50 -7.39
N PRO A 965 32.95 2.29 -8.27
CA PRO A 965 32.77 1.92 -9.68
C PRO A 965 34.00 2.26 -10.57
N HIS A 966 35.06 2.87 -10.05
CA HIS A 966 36.21 3.35 -10.84
C HIS A 966 37.48 2.51 -10.63
N ASP A 967 38.24 2.25 -11.70
CA ASP A 967 39.59 1.70 -11.59
C ASP A 967 40.59 2.77 -11.10
N ALA A 968 41.55 2.39 -10.26
CA ALA A 968 42.60 3.28 -9.71
C ALA A 968 42.04 4.57 -9.07
N GLN A 969 41.03 4.42 -8.20
CA GLN A 969 40.46 5.49 -7.39
C GLN A 969 41.32 5.70 -6.13
N HIS A 970 41.71 6.94 -5.85
CA HIS A 970 42.44 7.29 -4.63
C HIS A 970 41.53 8.10 -3.70
N LEU A 971 41.55 7.77 -2.41
CA LEU A 971 40.86 8.48 -1.33
C LEU A 971 41.90 9.06 -0.37
N ILE A 972 41.87 10.37 -0.14
CA ILE A 972 42.58 11.04 0.94
C ILE A 972 41.57 11.40 2.03
N MET A 973 41.81 10.94 3.24
CA MET A 973 40.95 11.20 4.38
C MET A 973 41.59 12.20 5.34
N ARG A 974 40.80 13.17 5.80
CA ARG A 974 41.18 14.15 6.83
C ARG A 974 40.12 14.18 7.93
N CYS A 975 40.53 14.41 9.17
CA CYS A 975 39.61 14.66 10.27
C CYS A 975 39.96 15.98 10.96
N ASN A 976 38.97 16.84 11.17
CA ASN A 976 39.12 18.20 11.69
C ASN A 976 40.22 19.01 10.97
N GLY A 977 40.37 18.78 9.66
CA GLY A 977 41.38 19.42 8.81
C GLY A 977 42.76 18.78 8.78
N VAL A 978 43.04 17.81 9.66
CA VAL A 978 44.32 17.07 9.71
C VAL A 978 44.24 15.83 8.81
N ALA A 979 45.26 15.59 7.98
CA ALA A 979 45.31 14.39 7.15
C ALA A 979 45.52 13.14 8.01
N VAL A 980 44.63 12.16 7.88
CA VAL A 980 44.62 10.95 8.73
C VAL A 980 44.91 9.67 7.94
N GLY A 981 44.62 9.61 6.64
CA GLY A 981 44.92 8.43 5.83
C GLY A 981 44.84 8.68 4.31
N ALA A 982 45.47 7.83 3.52
CA ALA A 982 45.38 7.83 2.06
C ALA A 982 45.30 6.38 1.55
N TYR A 983 44.35 6.11 0.64
CA TYR A 983 43.97 4.75 0.24
C TYR A 983 43.75 4.63 -1.26
N ASP A 984 44.15 3.49 -1.80
CA ASP A 984 43.79 3.08 -3.16
C ASP A 984 42.56 2.19 -3.07
N LEU A 985 41.42 2.67 -3.56
CA LEU A 985 40.16 1.95 -3.54
C LEU A 985 40.08 1.06 -4.81
N PRO A 986 40.09 -0.27 -4.70
CA PRO A 986 39.86 -1.15 -5.86
C PRO A 986 38.47 -0.93 -6.46
N ASN A 987 38.31 -1.24 -7.75
CA ASN A 987 37.00 -1.24 -8.40
C ASN A 987 36.19 -2.46 -7.93
N THR A 988 35.05 -2.21 -7.32
CA THR A 988 34.15 -3.22 -6.75
C THR A 988 32.80 -3.27 -7.47
N GLY A 989 32.59 -2.42 -8.48
CA GLY A 989 31.28 -2.20 -9.09
C GLY A 989 30.24 -1.75 -8.06
N LEU A 990 28.95 -1.97 -8.36
CA LEU A 990 27.82 -1.66 -7.48
C LEU A 990 27.35 -2.85 -6.66
N GLU A 991 27.96 -4.03 -6.80
CA GLU A 991 27.45 -5.28 -6.22
C GLU A 991 28.22 -5.75 -4.99
N THR A 992 29.52 -5.46 -4.89
CA THR A 992 30.37 -5.94 -3.79
C THR A 992 30.83 -4.78 -2.90
N GLY A 993 30.63 -4.90 -1.58
CA GLY A 993 31.08 -3.92 -0.58
C GLY A 993 32.51 -4.15 -0.08
N ARG A 994 33.23 -3.08 0.23
CA ARG A 994 34.55 -3.09 0.90
C ARG A 994 34.59 -2.05 2.02
N PHE A 995 35.64 -2.12 2.84
CA PHE A 995 35.82 -1.21 3.98
C PHE A 995 37.18 -0.50 3.92
N VAL A 996 37.21 0.74 4.40
CA VAL A 996 38.43 1.46 4.79
C VAL A 996 38.44 1.60 6.30
N LEU A 997 39.57 1.26 6.94
CA LEU A 997 39.76 1.42 8.38
C LEU A 997 40.92 2.40 8.64
N GLN A 998 40.70 3.40 9.47
CA GLN A 998 41.72 4.39 9.87
C GLN A 998 41.58 4.76 11.33
N ASP A 999 42.68 4.70 12.08
CA ASP A 999 42.71 5.27 13.42
C ASP A 999 42.78 6.80 13.33
N VAL A 1000 41.87 7.47 14.02
CA VAL A 1000 41.68 8.92 14.02
C VAL A 1000 41.55 9.40 15.46
N SER A 1001 42.28 10.46 15.82
CA SER A 1001 42.06 11.15 17.09
C SER A 1001 40.79 12.01 16.98
N LEU A 1002 39.75 11.64 17.72
CA LEU A 1002 38.49 12.37 17.78
C LEU A 1002 38.43 13.17 19.08
N GLU A 1003 37.96 14.41 18.99
CA GLU A 1003 37.60 15.22 20.14
C GLU A 1003 36.23 14.77 20.69
N ALA A 1004 35.98 15.03 21.98
CA ALA A 1004 34.65 14.81 22.54
C ALA A 1004 33.63 15.75 21.86
N GLY A 1005 32.54 15.20 21.35
CA GLY A 1005 31.56 15.91 20.54
C GLY A 1005 31.74 15.64 19.04
N VAL A 1006 31.41 16.63 18.20
CA VAL A 1006 31.33 16.46 16.74
C VAL A 1006 32.68 16.73 16.09
N ASN A 1007 33.12 15.80 15.24
CA ASN A 1007 34.35 15.85 14.46
C ASN A 1007 34.01 15.84 12.97
N LEU A 1008 34.73 16.59 12.15
CA LEU A 1008 34.50 16.67 10.71
C LEU A 1008 35.46 15.75 9.95
N LEU A 1009 34.94 14.69 9.36
CA LEU A 1009 35.61 13.82 8.42
C LEU A 1009 35.49 14.37 6.99
N HIS A 1010 36.60 14.49 6.28
CA HIS A 1010 36.69 14.93 4.89
C HIS A 1010 37.31 13.82 4.05
N LEU A 1011 36.59 13.39 3.02
CA LEU A 1011 36.95 12.35 2.06
C LEU A 1011 37.18 13.03 0.71
N LYS A 1012 38.43 13.00 0.24
CA LYS A 1012 38.81 13.55 -1.06
C LYS A 1012 39.13 12.45 -2.05
N PHE A 1013 38.41 12.42 -3.15
CA PHE A 1013 38.46 11.40 -4.19
C PHE A 1013 39.25 11.89 -5.41
N SER A 1014 40.05 11.03 -6.05
CA SER A 1014 40.90 11.41 -7.20
C SER A 1014 40.24 11.30 -8.57
N LYS A 1015 39.22 10.43 -8.72
CA LYS A 1015 38.38 10.36 -9.93
C LYS A 1015 36.91 10.52 -9.58
N TRP A 1016 36.20 11.18 -10.49
CA TRP A 1016 34.76 11.41 -10.49
C TRP A 1016 34.36 11.76 -11.93
N TYR A 1017 33.21 11.29 -12.41
CA TYR A 1017 32.73 11.64 -13.77
C TYR A 1017 31.88 12.92 -13.73
N GLU A 1018 32.13 13.83 -14.67
CA GLU A 1018 31.13 14.80 -15.16
C GLU A 1018 30.60 14.25 -16.48
N SER A 1019 29.38 13.71 -16.51
CA SER A 1019 28.72 13.38 -17.77
C SER A 1019 27.69 14.45 -18.11
N GLY A 1020 27.77 14.97 -19.33
CA GLY A 1020 26.75 15.77 -20.05
C GLY A 1020 25.82 16.63 -19.20
N SER A 1021 26.16 17.93 -19.12
CA SER A 1021 25.46 19.14 -18.64
C SER A 1021 24.35 19.14 -17.57
N GLU A 1022 23.81 18.03 -17.06
CA GLU A 1022 22.72 18.07 -16.05
C GLU A 1022 22.78 16.97 -14.95
N SER A 1023 23.93 16.35 -14.67
CA SER A 1023 24.07 15.46 -13.49
C SER A 1023 25.32 15.73 -12.63
N ARG A 1024 25.17 15.57 -11.31
CA ARG A 1024 26.16 15.92 -10.27
C ARG A 1024 27.37 14.97 -10.29
N PRO A 1025 28.61 15.43 -9.99
CA PRO A 1025 29.83 14.63 -10.11
C PRO A 1025 29.92 13.49 -9.09
N LEU A 1026 29.90 12.22 -9.54
CA LEU A 1026 29.87 11.02 -8.67
C LEU A 1026 31.25 10.38 -8.49
N ALA A 1027 31.67 10.14 -7.24
CA ALA A 1027 32.93 9.48 -6.90
C ALA A 1027 32.73 8.00 -6.49
N VAL A 1028 32.11 7.71 -5.33
CA VAL A 1028 31.92 6.33 -4.82
C VAL A 1028 30.58 6.22 -4.06
N ILE A 1029 30.08 5.01 -3.83
CA ILE A 1029 28.98 4.76 -2.89
C ILE A 1029 29.56 4.58 -1.49
N VAL A 1030 28.95 5.24 -0.50
CA VAL A 1030 29.20 5.03 0.92
C VAL A 1030 27.94 4.43 1.55
N THR A 1031 28.09 3.24 2.12
CA THR A 1031 27.00 2.50 2.78
C THR A 1031 26.93 2.83 4.27
N GLU A 1032 28.08 3.03 4.91
CA GLU A 1032 28.17 3.35 6.33
C GLU A 1032 29.49 4.03 6.70
N ILE A 1033 29.48 4.78 7.80
CA ILE A 1033 30.68 5.26 8.49
C ILE A 1033 30.50 5.00 9.99
N LEU A 1034 31.37 4.19 10.58
CA LEU A 1034 31.37 3.84 11.99
C LEU A 1034 32.67 4.35 12.63
N ALA A 1035 32.68 4.61 13.93
CA ALA A 1035 33.90 4.93 14.65
C ALA A 1035 33.91 4.24 16.01
N GLU A 1036 34.90 3.40 16.26
CA GLU A 1036 35.01 2.61 17.49
C GLU A 1036 36.23 3.04 18.30
N ARG A 1037 36.09 3.20 19.62
CA ARG A 1037 37.21 3.64 20.47
C ARG A 1037 38.24 2.51 20.60
N VAL A 1038 39.52 2.83 20.38
CA VAL A 1038 40.62 1.88 20.58
C VAL A 1038 40.92 1.77 22.08
N HIS A 1039 40.48 0.67 22.71
CA HIS A 1039 40.87 0.36 24.09
C HIS A 1039 42.29 -0.18 24.12
N ASN A 1040 43.26 0.67 24.38
CA ASN A 1040 44.66 0.26 24.52
C ASN A 1040 45.02 0.25 26.02
N GLU A 1041 45.20 -0.94 26.60
CA GLU A 1041 45.54 -1.13 28.03
C GLU A 1041 46.94 -0.58 28.41
N ASN A 1042 47.71 -0.05 27.45
CA ASN A 1042 49.12 0.34 27.64
C ASN A 1042 49.39 1.85 27.72
N TYR A 1043 48.39 2.74 27.68
CA TYR A 1043 48.60 4.18 27.88
C TYR A 1043 47.47 4.80 28.70
N PRO A 1044 47.65 5.04 30.01
CA PRO A 1044 46.69 5.79 30.81
C PRO A 1044 46.78 7.29 30.47
N ASP A 1045 45.62 7.95 30.49
CA ASP A 1045 45.39 9.37 30.20
C ASP A 1045 46.48 10.30 30.77
N GLN A 1046 47.47 10.65 29.96
CA GLN A 1046 48.31 11.83 30.18
C GLN A 1046 48.30 12.71 28.93
N GLN A 1047 48.10 14.01 29.18
CA GLN A 1047 48.01 15.11 28.23
C GLN A 1047 48.86 14.88 26.96
N LEU A 1048 48.18 14.53 25.86
CA LEU A 1048 48.76 14.58 24.53
C LEU A 1048 48.63 16.01 24.00
N ASP A 1049 49.76 16.70 24.07
CA ASP A 1049 50.03 18.02 23.52
C ASP A 1049 49.87 17.98 21.99
N ALA A 1050 49.01 18.84 21.44
CA ALA A 1050 48.56 18.79 20.04
C ALA A 1050 49.68 19.06 19.02
N ASP A 1051 50.84 19.58 19.46
CA ASP A 1051 51.94 19.99 18.59
C ASP A 1051 52.96 18.88 18.26
N LYS A 1052 52.77 17.64 18.74
CA LYS A 1052 53.70 16.51 18.46
C LYS A 1052 53.24 15.48 17.41
N MET A 1053 52.05 15.60 16.82
CA MET A 1053 51.54 14.62 15.82
C MET A 1053 51.84 14.95 14.35
N VAL A 1054 52.87 15.76 14.03
CA VAL A 1054 53.26 16.03 12.62
C VAL A 1054 54.40 15.11 12.13
N ALA A 1055 54.94 14.22 12.96
CA ALA A 1055 55.92 13.26 12.49
C ALA A 1055 55.66 11.89 13.10
N THR A 1056 55.83 10.88 12.26
CA THR A 1056 55.99 9.44 12.55
C THR A 1056 54.78 8.56 12.18
N VAL A 1057 55.11 7.54 11.37
CA VAL A 1057 54.35 6.34 10.99
C VAL A 1057 53.52 6.44 9.70
N TRP A 1058 54.21 6.75 8.60
CA TRP A 1058 54.09 5.91 7.40
C TRP A 1058 54.87 4.62 7.64
N GLY A 1059 54.21 3.47 7.59
CA GLY A 1059 54.90 2.18 7.58
C GLY A 1059 53.99 0.98 7.87
N GLY A 1060 53.73 0.17 6.84
CA GLY A 1060 53.63 -1.28 7.03
C GLY A 1060 52.29 -1.96 6.70
N SER A 1061 52.23 -2.47 5.47
CA SER A 1061 51.67 -3.77 5.05
C SER A 1061 50.23 -4.19 5.43
N ALA A 1062 49.38 -4.16 4.39
CA ALA A 1062 48.50 -5.23 3.92
C ALA A 1062 48.15 -6.41 4.86
N ARG A 1063 46.85 -6.61 5.10
CA ARG A 1063 46.17 -7.90 4.98
C ARG A 1063 44.68 -7.72 4.74
#